data_AF-A0A3B3CHY3-F1
#
_entry.id   AF-A0A3B3CHY3-F1
#
_cell.length_a   1.000
_cell.length_b   1.000
_cell.length_c   1.000
_cell.angle_alpha   90.00
_cell.angle_beta   90.00
_cell.angle_gamma   90.00
#
_symmetry.space_group_name_H-M   'P 1'
#
loop_
_entity.id
_entity.type
_entity.pdbx_description
1 polymer ?
#
loop_
_entity_poly.entity_id
_entity_poly.type
_entity_poly.pdbx_seq_one_letter_code
_entity_poly.pdbx_strand_id
1 'polypeptide(L)'
;MSSFQVVDSSPGSSVSIMETSNFAHVIFQNVGKSFLPQAPLECRYTLTPYITPHPKDWVGIFKVGWSTARDYYTFLWSPMPENYQPGSTVHRTVVFQGYYVPKSDGEFYQFCYVTHTGDIRGASTPFQFRPATPTEELLTVTEDDSNSDILVRVEEAQQERRDLLKAMRLLQEEKQQLQEEQKRLVREREQERETCCLLRDRLKKLIAERDSLENQLKNEKDERDLYKAHLRSTELENTKLSAELQMLKAVELNREVTIAQFQEELERLRLARVREQLRQAEEQLQASRQQASLLASELRDSASARDHSMTELYRARLEADKLRASLADAQAECQRMKSQLDRMRSTVQRDMAPSIVVVSEAEAELQREVEELKLRLHMAAEHYKEKYRECQRLRRQVAKLNTPESQGESKRNVSTETTQETLTPSPESPTGGAALPMLHTFKTFAFKEKKKKGEEEKEAEKQQTSSVEAELAVMEEKWREQCAINETLKQRLANEEERFRVHMAERAREVTELKCNLAQALREKEQLREVRCAEVRQPMVLRYPLPYPQDPSPPPLVPQRPAELQYGNPYSTDTTRDRTDASLSPEHLARPPPEAPPSPGWSRRVVCIQPSRSTSPPENIEPPPSKILTYTTAVVFSLLLCCSSDVHKRCPLCEVIFPPHFEQRSFEQHVESHWKVCPVCSEQFPLDCQQRLFERHVLTHFDGHVLNFDQIE
;
A
#
# COMPACT_ATOMS: atom_id res chain seq x y z
N MET A 1 27.39 -53.64 31.69
CA MET A 1 27.64 -54.05 33.09
C MET A 1 27.32 -52.85 33.96
N SER A 2 26.61 -53.02 35.07
CA SER A 2 26.41 -52.03 36.16
C SER A 2 25.77 -50.67 35.81
N SER A 3 25.12 -49.93 36.72
CA SER A 3 24.42 -50.34 37.95
C SER A 3 23.54 -49.19 38.48
N PHE A 4 22.42 -49.54 39.10
CA PHE A 4 21.72 -48.85 40.20
C PHE A 4 21.15 -47.42 40.05
N GLN A 5 19.95 -47.27 40.60
CA GLN A 5 19.35 -46.02 41.11
C GLN A 5 19.58 -45.94 42.65
N VAL A 6 18.96 -44.94 43.31
CA VAL A 6 18.79 -44.77 44.79
C VAL A 6 20.11 -44.54 45.58
N VAL A 7 20.18 -43.86 46.74
CA VAL A 7 19.24 -43.10 47.61
C VAL A 7 19.92 -41.73 47.96
N ASP A 8 19.30 -40.70 48.54
CA ASP A 8 19.06 -40.41 49.99
C ASP A 8 18.88 -38.86 50.13
N SER A 9 18.36 -38.24 51.21
CA SER A 9 17.32 -38.61 52.19
C SER A 9 16.88 -37.38 53.03
N SER A 10 15.72 -37.46 53.68
CA SER A 10 15.03 -36.40 54.45
C SER A 10 15.77 -35.95 55.73
N PRO A 11 15.43 -34.79 56.35
CA PRO A 11 14.18 -34.62 57.13
C PRO A 11 13.45 -33.27 56.85
N GLY A 12 12.21 -33.04 57.29
CA GLY A 12 11.27 -33.90 58.03
C GLY A 12 10.36 -33.07 58.95
N SER A 13 9.10 -32.84 58.53
CA SER A 13 8.08 -32.15 59.34
C SER A 13 6.77 -32.94 59.28
N SER A 14 6.36 -33.50 60.41
CA SER A 14 5.28 -34.49 60.50
C SER A 14 3.91 -33.84 60.68
N VAL A 15 3.33 -33.32 59.59
CA VAL A 15 1.87 -33.15 59.51
C VAL A 15 1.27 -34.52 59.21
N SER A 16 0.41 -35.01 60.11
CA SER A 16 -0.26 -36.31 59.94
C SER A 16 -1.36 -36.23 58.89
N ILE A 17 -0.96 -36.29 57.61
CA ILE A 17 -1.87 -36.60 56.52
C ILE A 17 -2.25 -38.07 56.68
N MET A 18 -3.49 -38.33 57.11
CA MET A 18 -4.06 -39.68 56.99
C MET A 18 -4.08 -40.04 55.51
N GLU A 19 -3.44 -41.13 55.12
CA GLU A 19 -3.54 -41.68 53.77
C GLU A 19 -5.00 -42.08 53.51
N THR A 20 -5.74 -41.20 52.82
CA THR A 20 -7.15 -41.42 52.51
C THR A 20 -7.27 -42.59 51.55
N SER A 21 -7.64 -43.76 52.09
CA SER A 21 -7.83 -45.00 51.35
C SER A 21 -8.59 -44.79 50.05
N ASN A 22 -8.13 -45.44 48.96
CA ASN A 22 -8.74 -45.37 47.63
C ASN A 22 -10.26 -45.69 47.61
N PHE A 23 -10.75 -46.39 48.64
CA PHE A 23 -12.14 -46.80 48.84
C PHE A 23 -13.00 -45.78 49.64
N ALA A 24 -12.44 -44.63 50.04
CA ALA A 24 -13.07 -43.65 50.93
C ALA A 24 -13.17 -42.23 50.33
N HIS A 25 -13.09 -42.10 49.00
CA HIS A 25 -13.21 -40.81 48.32
C HIS A 25 -14.68 -40.31 48.28
N VAL A 26 -15.66 -41.17 48.58
CA VAL A 26 -17.06 -40.82 48.80
C VAL A 26 -17.50 -41.28 50.18
N ILE A 27 -18.04 -40.35 50.98
CA ILE A 27 -18.43 -40.58 52.38
C ILE A 27 -19.94 -40.50 52.52
N PHE A 28 -20.58 -41.61 52.90
CA PHE A 28 -22.02 -41.65 53.21
C PHE A 28 -22.30 -41.01 54.58
N GLN A 29 -23.32 -40.16 54.65
CA GLN A 29 -23.69 -39.41 55.86
C GLN A 29 -24.95 -39.99 56.51
N ASN A 30 -24.99 -39.95 57.85
CA ASN A 30 -26.18 -40.22 58.68
C ASN A 30 -26.90 -41.54 58.36
N VAL A 31 -26.14 -42.59 58.00
CA VAL A 31 -26.68 -43.91 57.67
C VAL A 31 -27.16 -44.59 58.96
N GLY A 32 -28.48 -44.69 59.12
CA GLY A 32 -29.12 -45.34 60.26
C GLY A 32 -28.87 -46.85 60.28
N LYS A 33 -28.88 -47.45 61.49
CA LYS A 33 -28.67 -48.91 61.68
C LYS A 33 -29.78 -49.76 61.06
N SER A 34 -30.97 -49.19 60.87
CA SER A 34 -32.07 -49.84 60.16
C SER A 34 -33.04 -48.83 59.55
N PHE A 35 -33.67 -49.22 58.45
CA PHE A 35 -34.65 -48.43 57.71
C PHE A 35 -35.96 -49.21 57.53
N LEU A 36 -37.07 -48.51 57.29
CA LEU A 36 -38.36 -49.15 57.07
C LEU A 36 -38.39 -49.91 55.71
N PRO A 37 -38.77 -51.20 55.68
CA PRO A 37 -38.98 -51.92 54.43
C PRO A 37 -40.07 -51.26 53.59
N GLN A 38 -39.92 -51.27 52.26
CA GLN A 38 -40.90 -50.73 51.31
C GLN A 38 -41.20 -49.21 51.42
N ALA A 39 -40.46 -48.47 52.27
CA ALA A 39 -40.53 -47.01 52.34
C ALA A 39 -39.45 -46.35 51.46
N PRO A 40 -39.64 -45.10 50.99
CA PRO A 40 -38.58 -44.34 50.32
C PRO A 40 -37.36 -44.14 51.23
N LEU A 41 -36.18 -44.41 50.70
CA LEU A 41 -34.91 -44.39 51.43
C LEU A 41 -34.01 -43.26 50.89
N GLU A 42 -33.80 -42.23 51.70
CA GLU A 42 -32.87 -41.15 51.39
C GLU A 42 -31.42 -41.55 51.70
N CYS A 43 -30.56 -41.54 50.69
CA CYS A 43 -29.13 -41.80 50.79
C CYS A 43 -28.34 -40.51 50.57
N ARG A 44 -27.78 -39.95 51.66
CA ARG A 44 -26.92 -38.75 51.64
C ARG A 44 -25.45 -39.14 51.56
N TYR A 45 -24.67 -38.48 50.71
CA TYR A 45 -23.25 -38.74 50.56
C TYR A 45 -22.47 -37.48 50.19
N THR A 46 -21.15 -37.52 50.38
CA THR A 46 -20.22 -36.43 50.11
C THR A 46 -19.16 -36.89 49.15
N LEU A 47 -19.09 -36.25 47.99
CA LEU A 47 -17.95 -36.31 47.08
C LEU A 47 -16.82 -35.50 47.72
N THR A 48 -15.68 -36.14 47.99
CA THR A 48 -14.50 -35.46 48.54
C THR A 48 -13.63 -34.86 47.42
N PRO A 49 -12.64 -34.00 47.72
CA PRO A 49 -11.69 -33.48 46.73
C PRO A 49 -10.92 -34.56 45.94
N TYR A 50 -10.89 -35.79 46.45
CA TYR A 50 -10.16 -36.93 45.86
C TYR A 50 -10.93 -37.68 44.77
N ILE A 51 -12.16 -37.26 44.43
CA ILE A 51 -12.94 -37.83 43.31
C ILE A 51 -13.53 -36.75 42.41
N THR A 52 -13.31 -36.92 41.10
CA THR A 52 -14.02 -36.19 40.05
C THR A 52 -15.29 -36.98 39.69
N PRO A 53 -16.50 -36.47 39.96
CA PRO A 53 -17.74 -37.15 39.58
C PRO A 53 -17.95 -37.12 38.07
N HIS A 54 -18.63 -38.13 37.56
CA HIS A 54 -18.95 -38.29 36.15
C HIS A 54 -20.41 -38.77 35.95
N PRO A 55 -21.12 -38.41 34.85
CA PRO A 55 -22.54 -38.74 34.66
C PRO A 55 -22.90 -40.24 34.56
N LYS A 56 -21.92 -41.14 34.57
CA LYS A 56 -22.10 -42.60 34.65
C LYS A 56 -21.58 -43.21 35.95
N ASP A 57 -21.33 -42.40 36.97
CA ASP A 57 -21.09 -42.87 38.34
C ASP A 57 -22.45 -43.13 39.03
N TRP A 58 -22.50 -44.04 39.99
CA TRP A 58 -23.77 -44.51 40.57
C TRP A 58 -23.63 -44.97 42.03
N VAL A 59 -24.76 -44.96 42.75
CA VAL A 59 -24.87 -45.49 44.11
C VAL A 59 -25.72 -46.76 44.06
N GLY A 60 -25.15 -47.88 44.52
CA GLY A 60 -25.85 -49.14 44.68
C GLY A 60 -26.16 -49.45 46.14
N ILE A 61 -27.26 -50.16 46.37
CA ILE A 61 -27.49 -50.91 47.62
C ILE A 61 -26.96 -52.32 47.37
N PHE A 62 -25.95 -52.74 48.14
CA PHE A 62 -25.33 -54.06 48.05
C PHE A 62 -25.60 -54.86 49.33
N LYS A 63 -25.82 -56.18 49.20
CA LYS A 63 -25.81 -57.09 50.35
C LYS A 63 -24.37 -57.22 50.87
N VAL A 64 -24.18 -57.16 52.19
CA VAL A 64 -22.85 -57.32 52.81
C VAL A 64 -22.26 -58.68 52.43
N GLY A 65 -20.99 -58.70 52.02
CA GLY A 65 -20.34 -59.88 51.42
C GLY A 65 -20.38 -59.94 49.89
N TRP A 66 -20.80 -58.86 49.22
CA TRP A 66 -20.61 -58.67 47.78
C TRP A 66 -19.13 -58.86 47.38
N SER A 67 -18.89 -59.38 46.18
CA SER A 67 -17.56 -59.64 45.62
C SER A 67 -17.22 -58.74 44.44
N THR A 68 -18.23 -58.24 43.72
CA THR A 68 -18.06 -57.37 42.55
C THR A 68 -19.08 -56.23 42.52
N ALA A 69 -18.79 -55.19 41.75
CA ALA A 69 -19.75 -54.11 41.45
C ALA A 69 -20.99 -54.56 40.65
N ARG A 70 -21.13 -55.85 40.27
CA ARG A 70 -22.34 -56.41 39.66
C ARG A 70 -23.33 -56.95 40.70
N ASP A 71 -22.91 -57.12 41.95
CA ASP A 71 -23.68 -57.80 43.00
C ASP A 71 -24.64 -56.83 43.73
N TYR A 72 -25.12 -55.79 43.03
CA TYR A 72 -26.05 -54.81 43.57
C TYR A 72 -27.46 -55.40 43.65
N TYR A 73 -28.20 -55.03 44.70
CA TYR A 73 -29.63 -55.30 44.81
C TYR A 73 -30.44 -54.29 43.98
N THR A 74 -30.08 -53.02 44.07
CA THR A 74 -30.64 -51.92 43.26
C THR A 74 -29.62 -50.79 43.14
N PHE A 75 -29.78 -49.90 42.17
CA PHE A 75 -28.88 -48.75 41.96
C PHE A 75 -29.62 -47.51 41.46
N LEU A 76 -28.99 -46.35 41.65
CA LEU A 76 -29.36 -45.07 41.05
C LEU A 76 -28.11 -44.35 40.55
N TRP A 77 -28.19 -43.70 39.39
CA TRP A 77 -27.12 -42.83 38.90
C TRP A 77 -26.87 -41.67 39.86
N SER A 78 -25.60 -41.33 40.10
CA SER A 78 -25.19 -40.20 40.93
C SER A 78 -25.43 -38.90 40.15
N PRO A 79 -26.32 -37.98 40.59
CA PRO A 79 -26.58 -36.75 39.84
C PRO A 79 -25.33 -35.88 39.74
N MET A 80 -24.92 -35.58 38.52
CA MET A 80 -23.76 -34.73 38.24
C MET A 80 -23.98 -33.33 38.87
N PRO A 81 -23.03 -32.77 39.64
CA PRO A 81 -23.22 -31.45 40.22
C PRO A 81 -23.14 -30.35 39.15
N GLU A 82 -24.20 -29.53 39.08
CA GLU A 82 -24.19 -28.29 38.32
C GLU A 82 -23.00 -27.41 38.74
N ASN A 83 -22.21 -26.96 37.76
CA ASN A 83 -21.02 -26.12 37.96
C ASN A 83 -19.91 -26.73 38.86
N TYR A 84 -19.78 -28.07 38.89
CA TYR A 84 -18.69 -28.75 39.62
C TYR A 84 -17.30 -28.16 39.31
N GLN A 85 -16.53 -27.89 40.36
CA GLN A 85 -15.12 -27.50 40.27
C GLN A 85 -14.22 -28.67 40.75
N PRO A 86 -13.17 -29.05 39.99
CA PRO A 86 -12.23 -30.08 40.43
C PRO A 86 -11.65 -29.78 41.82
N GLY A 87 -11.61 -30.80 42.69
CA GLY A 87 -11.13 -30.65 44.06
C GLY A 87 -12.13 -30.01 45.04
N SER A 88 -13.37 -29.70 44.61
CA SER A 88 -14.42 -29.22 45.53
C SER A 88 -15.12 -30.37 46.26
N THR A 89 -15.39 -30.18 47.56
CA THR A 89 -16.23 -31.07 48.36
C THR A 89 -17.71 -30.80 48.07
N VAL A 90 -18.48 -31.82 47.68
CA VAL A 90 -19.89 -31.64 47.27
C VAL A 90 -20.79 -32.69 47.94
N HIS A 91 -21.75 -32.21 48.74
CA HIS A 91 -22.83 -33.04 49.28
C HIS A 91 -23.88 -33.33 48.20
N ARG A 92 -24.33 -34.58 48.09
CA ARG A 92 -25.35 -35.11 47.18
C ARG A 92 -26.33 -36.01 47.94
N THR A 93 -27.52 -36.18 47.36
CA THR A 93 -28.58 -37.07 47.84
C THR A 93 -29.15 -37.85 46.66
N VAL A 94 -29.44 -39.13 46.87
CA VAL A 94 -30.34 -39.92 46.01
C VAL A 94 -31.44 -40.55 46.86
N VAL A 95 -32.63 -40.77 46.28
CA VAL A 95 -33.79 -41.35 46.98
C VAL A 95 -34.21 -42.64 46.29
N PHE A 96 -33.93 -43.77 46.93
CA PHE A 96 -34.40 -45.08 46.48
C PHE A 96 -35.89 -45.20 46.79
N GLN A 97 -36.72 -45.40 45.77
CA GLN A 97 -38.16 -45.59 45.96
C GLN A 97 -38.42 -46.94 46.61
N GLY A 98 -39.37 -47.00 47.55
CA GLY A 98 -39.54 -48.16 48.44
C GLY A 98 -39.79 -49.51 47.73
N TYR A 99 -40.36 -49.52 46.53
CA TYR A 99 -40.56 -50.73 45.73
C TYR A 99 -39.27 -51.29 45.10
N TYR A 100 -38.16 -50.52 45.10
CA TYR A 100 -36.81 -50.98 44.74
C TYR A 100 -35.95 -51.36 45.96
N VAL A 101 -36.43 -51.09 47.18
CA VAL A 101 -35.70 -51.33 48.43
C VAL A 101 -35.96 -52.77 48.92
N PRO A 102 -34.98 -53.46 49.55
CA PRO A 102 -35.19 -54.78 50.13
C PRO A 102 -36.37 -54.87 51.10
N LYS A 103 -36.89 -56.09 51.26
CA LYS A 103 -37.93 -56.41 52.24
C LYS A 103 -37.28 -56.67 53.61
N SER A 104 -38.10 -57.00 54.61
CA SER A 104 -37.58 -57.47 55.91
C SER A 104 -37.14 -58.93 55.83
N ASP A 105 -36.07 -59.20 55.08
CA ASP A 105 -35.43 -60.51 54.94
C ASP A 105 -34.38 -60.81 56.05
N GLY A 106 -34.01 -59.80 56.84
CA GLY A 106 -33.04 -59.90 57.92
C GLY A 106 -31.59 -59.72 57.48
N GLU A 107 -31.35 -59.52 56.18
CA GLU A 107 -30.01 -59.38 55.63
C GLU A 107 -29.43 -57.99 55.89
N PHE A 108 -28.09 -57.92 55.95
CA PHE A 108 -27.38 -56.65 56.06
C PHE A 108 -27.04 -56.10 54.67
N TYR A 109 -27.28 -54.81 54.50
CA TYR A 109 -27.04 -54.05 53.30
C TYR A 109 -26.13 -52.85 53.57
N GLN A 110 -25.44 -52.37 52.54
CA GLN A 110 -24.64 -51.14 52.58
C GLN A 110 -24.79 -50.38 51.26
N PHE A 111 -24.69 -49.05 51.31
CA PHE A 111 -24.52 -48.25 50.10
C PHE A 111 -23.07 -48.38 49.63
N CYS A 112 -22.85 -48.48 48.32
CA CYS A 112 -21.53 -48.34 47.70
C CYS A 112 -21.58 -47.35 46.54
N TYR A 113 -20.58 -46.48 46.44
CA TYR A 113 -20.41 -45.55 45.33
C TYR A 113 -19.48 -46.17 44.29
N VAL A 114 -19.95 -46.31 43.07
CA VAL A 114 -19.24 -46.96 41.96
C VAL A 114 -19.02 -45.94 40.84
N THR A 115 -17.79 -45.83 40.35
CA THR A 115 -17.47 -44.97 39.20
C THR A 115 -17.88 -45.62 37.88
N HIS A 116 -17.90 -44.82 36.82
CA HIS A 116 -18.04 -45.24 35.43
C HIS A 116 -16.93 -46.20 34.94
N THR A 117 -15.79 -46.27 35.63
CA THR A 117 -14.74 -47.29 35.43
C THR A 117 -15.05 -48.62 36.11
N GLY A 118 -16.03 -48.65 37.03
CA GLY A 118 -16.38 -49.82 37.85
C GLY A 118 -15.69 -49.87 39.22
N ASP A 119 -14.90 -48.85 39.59
CA ASP A 119 -14.19 -48.79 40.87
C ASP A 119 -15.13 -48.39 42.01
N ILE A 120 -15.03 -49.07 43.14
CA ILE A 120 -15.79 -48.73 44.35
C ILE A 120 -14.99 -47.69 45.16
N ARG A 121 -15.55 -46.48 45.28
CA ARG A 121 -14.88 -45.29 45.85
C ARG A 121 -15.49 -44.80 47.15
N GLY A 122 -16.52 -45.46 47.64
CA GLY A 122 -17.14 -45.24 48.94
C GLY A 122 -17.99 -46.43 49.35
N ALA A 123 -18.04 -46.75 50.64
CA ALA A 123 -18.94 -47.75 51.21
C ALA A 123 -19.50 -47.24 52.55
N SER A 124 -20.78 -47.51 52.84
CA SER A 124 -21.41 -47.15 54.11
C SER A 124 -21.17 -48.19 55.20
N THR A 125 -21.45 -47.82 56.45
CA THR A 125 -21.75 -48.79 57.51
C THR A 125 -22.94 -49.67 57.11
N PRO A 126 -22.96 -50.96 57.50
CA PRO A 126 -24.11 -51.83 57.27
C PRO A 126 -25.39 -51.40 58.00
N PHE A 127 -26.53 -51.74 57.41
CA PHE A 127 -27.89 -51.51 57.91
C PHE A 127 -28.84 -52.64 57.52
N GLN A 128 -29.98 -52.75 58.19
CA GLN A 128 -31.03 -53.73 57.87
C GLN A 128 -32.36 -53.04 57.50
N PHE A 129 -33.19 -53.70 56.70
CA PHE A 129 -34.58 -53.29 56.49
C PHE A 129 -35.49 -53.98 57.49
N ARG A 130 -36.01 -53.24 58.48
CA ARG A 130 -36.94 -53.76 59.49
C ARG A 130 -37.76 -52.62 60.13
N PRO A 131 -39.02 -52.87 60.54
CA PRO A 131 -39.80 -51.91 61.32
C PRO A 131 -39.09 -51.52 62.62
N ALA A 132 -39.32 -50.29 63.09
CA ALA A 132 -38.91 -49.89 64.44
C ALA A 132 -39.87 -50.50 65.47
N THR A 133 -39.35 -51.34 66.36
CA THR A 133 -40.09 -51.86 67.53
C THR A 133 -40.08 -50.81 68.64
N PRO A 134 -41.24 -50.32 69.12
CA PRO A 134 -41.30 -49.47 70.30
C PRO A 134 -40.89 -50.27 71.54
N THR A 135 -40.08 -49.67 72.40
CA THR A 135 -39.93 -50.13 73.79
C THR A 135 -40.94 -49.35 74.63
N GLU A 136 -41.91 -50.05 75.23
CA GLU A 136 -42.79 -49.45 76.23
C GLU A 136 -42.07 -49.37 77.58
N GLU A 137 -42.15 -48.22 78.26
CA GLU A 137 -41.64 -48.08 79.62
C GLU A 137 -42.50 -47.13 80.45
N LEU A 138 -42.94 -47.63 81.62
CA LEU A 138 -43.46 -46.92 82.79
C LEU A 138 -44.78 -46.10 82.66
N LEU A 139 -45.91 -46.78 82.86
CA LEU A 139 -47.06 -46.22 83.59
C LEU A 139 -47.50 -47.19 84.69
N THR A 140 -47.24 -46.83 85.95
CA THR A 140 -47.78 -47.51 87.14
C THR A 140 -48.60 -46.51 87.94
N VAL A 141 -49.92 -46.61 87.85
CA VAL A 141 -50.85 -45.90 88.74
C VAL A 141 -51.26 -46.86 89.84
N THR A 142 -51.03 -46.48 91.09
CA THR A 142 -51.59 -47.16 92.27
C THR A 142 -52.74 -46.32 92.81
N GLU A 143 -53.95 -46.89 92.80
CA GLU A 143 -55.12 -46.35 93.49
C GLU A 143 -55.07 -46.77 94.96
N ASP A 144 -55.42 -45.87 95.88
CA ASP A 144 -55.75 -46.21 97.27
C ASP A 144 -56.76 -45.19 97.83
N ASP A 145 -57.87 -45.68 98.37
CA ASP A 145 -58.95 -44.85 98.93
C ASP A 145 -58.68 -44.50 100.40
N SER A 146 -58.76 -43.22 100.77
CA SER A 146 -58.96 -42.84 102.18
C SER A 146 -59.80 -41.58 102.34
N ASN A 147 -60.84 -41.65 103.17
CA ASN A 147 -61.91 -40.64 103.18
C ASN A 147 -61.62 -39.42 104.08
N SER A 148 -60.37 -38.92 104.04
CA SER A 148 -59.91 -37.66 104.65
C SER A 148 -59.54 -36.60 103.58
N ASP A 149 -59.74 -36.95 102.32
CA ASP A 149 -58.96 -36.42 101.18
C ASP A 149 -59.72 -35.34 100.39
N ILE A 150 -61.03 -35.19 100.64
CA ILE A 150 -61.89 -34.26 99.88
C ILE A 150 -61.52 -32.79 100.12
N LEU A 151 -61.14 -32.39 101.33
CA LEU A 151 -60.72 -31.00 101.57
C LEU A 151 -59.36 -30.71 100.93
N VAL A 152 -58.39 -31.61 101.13
CA VAL A 152 -57.03 -31.50 100.57
C VAL A 152 -57.10 -31.45 99.04
N ARG A 153 -57.77 -32.40 98.39
CA ARG A 153 -57.92 -32.41 96.92
C ARG A 153 -58.78 -31.26 96.39
N VAL A 154 -59.68 -30.66 97.16
CA VAL A 154 -60.36 -29.42 96.76
C VAL A 154 -59.44 -28.22 96.88
N GLU A 155 -58.56 -28.15 97.89
CA GLU A 155 -57.58 -27.06 98.03
C GLU A 155 -56.43 -27.18 97.03
N GLU A 156 -55.99 -28.40 96.72
CA GLU A 156 -55.06 -28.75 95.64
C GLU A 156 -55.67 -28.46 94.27
N ALA A 157 -56.87 -28.96 93.94
CA ALA A 157 -57.53 -28.64 92.67
C ALA A 157 -57.84 -27.14 92.54
N GLN A 158 -58.07 -26.42 93.64
CA GLN A 158 -58.13 -24.96 93.63
C GLN A 158 -56.75 -24.32 93.41
N GLN A 159 -55.66 -24.91 93.91
CA GLN A 159 -54.29 -24.45 93.67
C GLN A 159 -53.87 -24.68 92.22
N GLU A 160 -54.09 -25.89 91.69
CA GLU A 160 -53.95 -26.21 90.27
C GLU A 160 -54.77 -25.25 89.40
N ARG A 161 -56.03 -24.96 89.76
CA ARG A 161 -56.84 -23.97 89.04
C ARG A 161 -56.26 -22.56 89.13
N ARG A 162 -55.68 -22.16 90.27
CA ARG A 162 -54.98 -20.86 90.42
C ARG A 162 -53.73 -20.80 89.54
N ASP A 163 -52.99 -21.90 89.43
CA ASP A 163 -51.71 -21.97 88.70
C ASP A 163 -51.91 -22.19 87.19
N LEU A 164 -52.90 -22.96 86.76
CA LEU A 164 -53.41 -23.00 85.38
C LEU A 164 -53.86 -21.60 84.93
N LEU A 165 -54.55 -20.83 85.77
CA LEU A 165 -54.91 -19.44 85.46
C LEU A 165 -53.70 -18.48 85.44
N LYS A 166 -52.56 -18.82 86.04
CA LYS A 166 -51.29 -18.09 85.82
C LYS A 166 -50.67 -18.51 84.49
N ALA A 167 -50.54 -19.81 84.23
CA ALA A 167 -49.98 -20.35 83.00
C ALA A 167 -50.74 -19.86 81.75
N MET A 168 -52.08 -19.84 81.78
CA MET A 168 -52.91 -19.30 80.71
C MET A 168 -52.69 -17.80 80.45
N ARG A 169 -52.31 -17.00 81.46
CA ARG A 169 -51.95 -15.58 81.26
C ARG A 169 -50.57 -15.46 80.62
N LEU A 170 -49.58 -16.18 81.14
CA LEU A 170 -48.23 -16.20 80.57
C LEU A 170 -48.23 -16.65 79.10
N LEU A 171 -48.97 -17.72 78.76
CA LEU A 171 -49.15 -18.18 77.39
C LEU A 171 -49.91 -17.18 76.49
N GLN A 172 -50.83 -16.38 77.06
CA GLN A 172 -51.53 -15.33 76.33
C GLN A 172 -50.62 -14.12 76.08
N GLU A 173 -49.74 -13.77 77.02
CA GLU A 173 -48.72 -12.73 76.91
C GLU A 173 -47.62 -13.13 75.92
N GLU A 174 -47.08 -14.35 76.02
CA GLU A 174 -46.12 -14.93 75.06
C GLU A 174 -46.71 -14.95 73.64
N LYS A 175 -47.96 -15.39 73.49
CA LYS A 175 -48.69 -15.36 72.21
C LYS A 175 -48.83 -13.93 71.65
N GLN A 176 -49.02 -12.92 72.50
CA GLN A 176 -49.05 -11.52 72.05
C GLN A 176 -47.66 -11.06 71.59
N GLN A 177 -46.60 -11.36 72.34
CA GLN A 177 -45.21 -11.03 71.96
C GLN A 177 -44.83 -11.69 70.63
N LEU A 178 -45.09 -12.98 70.46
CA LEU A 178 -44.86 -13.72 69.21
C LEU A 178 -45.68 -13.16 68.03
N GLN A 179 -46.91 -12.68 68.29
CA GLN A 179 -47.71 -11.99 67.26
C GLN A 179 -47.16 -10.61 66.88
N GLU A 180 -46.46 -9.91 67.78
CA GLU A 180 -45.81 -8.63 67.46
C GLU A 180 -44.47 -8.83 66.77
N GLU A 181 -43.67 -9.81 67.20
CA GLU A 181 -42.44 -10.22 66.52
C GLU A 181 -42.74 -10.72 65.09
N GLN A 182 -43.77 -11.55 64.90
CA GLN A 182 -44.21 -11.97 63.57
C GLN A 182 -44.59 -10.77 62.68
N LYS A 183 -45.30 -9.77 63.21
CA LYS A 183 -45.63 -8.53 62.46
C LYS A 183 -44.38 -7.72 62.12
N ARG A 184 -43.37 -7.68 63.01
CA ARG A 184 -42.09 -7.02 62.75
C ARG A 184 -41.34 -7.73 61.61
N LEU A 185 -41.12 -9.04 61.74
CA LEU A 185 -40.38 -9.85 60.75
C LEU A 185 -41.05 -9.83 59.37
N VAL A 186 -42.38 -9.78 59.30
CA VAL A 186 -43.11 -9.63 58.03
C VAL A 186 -42.80 -8.30 57.34
N ARG A 187 -42.75 -7.18 58.09
CA ARG A 187 -42.40 -5.84 57.55
C ARG A 187 -40.93 -5.77 57.11
N GLU A 188 -40.03 -6.33 57.91
CA GLU A 188 -38.58 -6.38 57.65
C GLU A 188 -38.32 -7.12 56.33
N ARG A 189 -38.92 -8.31 56.17
CA ARG A 189 -38.91 -9.09 54.92
C ARG A 189 -39.60 -8.38 53.73
N GLU A 190 -40.52 -7.46 53.97
CA GLU A 190 -41.19 -6.68 52.92
C GLU A 190 -40.28 -5.56 52.41
N GLN A 191 -39.59 -4.86 53.31
CA GLN A 191 -38.54 -3.88 52.98
C GLN A 191 -37.34 -4.53 52.26
N GLU A 192 -36.95 -5.75 52.66
CA GLU A 192 -35.98 -6.57 51.91
C GLU A 192 -36.46 -6.88 50.48
N ARG A 193 -37.75 -7.18 50.29
CA ARG A 193 -38.32 -7.45 48.96
C ARG A 193 -38.35 -6.21 48.08
N GLU A 194 -38.71 -5.06 48.63
CA GLU A 194 -38.71 -3.77 47.92
C GLU A 194 -37.29 -3.39 47.49
N THR A 195 -36.31 -3.45 48.40
CA THR A 195 -34.90 -3.18 48.09
C THR A 195 -34.32 -4.19 47.09
N CYS A 196 -34.63 -5.49 47.22
CA CYS A 196 -34.31 -6.51 46.21
C CYS A 196 -35.09 -6.38 44.88
N CYS A 197 -36.08 -5.50 44.79
CA CYS A 197 -36.74 -5.13 43.54
C CYS A 197 -35.99 -3.95 42.90
N LEU A 198 -35.77 -2.86 43.66
CA LEU A 198 -35.03 -1.67 43.25
C LEU A 198 -33.61 -1.99 42.75
N LEU A 199 -32.89 -2.87 43.45
CA LEU A 199 -31.56 -3.34 43.03
C LEU A 199 -31.60 -4.13 41.72
N ARG A 200 -32.68 -4.90 41.48
CA ARG A 200 -32.88 -5.67 40.24
C ARG A 200 -33.14 -4.75 39.06
N ASP A 201 -33.95 -3.71 39.24
CA ASP A 201 -34.24 -2.75 38.18
C ASP A 201 -33.06 -1.81 37.91
N ARG A 202 -32.25 -1.49 38.93
CA ARG A 202 -30.95 -0.82 38.72
C ARG A 202 -29.98 -1.72 37.95
N LEU A 203 -29.93 -3.03 38.25
CA LEU A 203 -29.10 -3.98 37.51
C LEU A 203 -29.55 -4.11 36.04
N LYS A 204 -30.85 -4.18 35.76
CA LYS A 204 -31.39 -4.16 34.37
C LYS A 204 -30.96 -2.90 33.60
N LYS A 205 -31.02 -1.72 34.24
CA LYS A 205 -30.59 -0.45 33.64
C LYS A 205 -29.10 -0.47 33.31
N LEU A 206 -28.25 -0.85 34.27
CA LEU A 206 -26.80 -0.97 34.06
C LEU A 206 -26.44 -2.00 32.97
N ILE A 207 -27.22 -3.07 32.81
CA ILE A 207 -27.06 -4.03 31.70
C ILE A 207 -27.41 -3.38 30.36
N ALA A 208 -28.54 -2.67 30.25
CA ALA A 208 -28.92 -1.97 29.02
C ALA A 208 -27.96 -0.82 28.67
N GLU A 209 -27.41 -0.12 29.67
CA GLU A 209 -26.38 0.91 29.53
C GLU A 209 -25.06 0.30 29.01
N ARG A 210 -24.62 -0.83 29.57
CA ARG A 210 -23.49 -1.62 29.04
C ARG A 210 -23.74 -2.02 27.59
N ASP A 211 -24.89 -2.61 27.28
CA ASP A 211 -25.18 -3.12 25.94
C ASP A 211 -25.23 -2.00 24.91
N SER A 212 -25.71 -0.80 25.30
CA SER A 212 -25.63 0.41 24.48
C SER A 212 -24.18 0.84 24.23
N LEU A 213 -23.35 0.88 25.27
CA LEU A 213 -21.93 1.27 25.17
C LEU A 213 -21.08 0.26 24.38
N GLU A 214 -21.35 -1.05 24.52
CA GLU A 214 -20.69 -2.10 23.73
C GLU A 214 -21.02 -1.98 22.23
N ASN A 215 -22.28 -1.65 21.89
CA ASN A 215 -22.66 -1.37 20.51
C ASN A 215 -22.04 -0.06 19.98
N GLN A 216 -21.96 1.01 20.79
CA GLN A 216 -21.28 2.26 20.40
C GLN A 216 -19.79 2.02 20.14
N LEU A 217 -19.10 1.33 21.04
CA LEU A 217 -17.68 0.99 20.90
C LEU A 217 -17.41 0.09 19.70
N LYS A 218 -18.37 -0.80 19.36
CA LYS A 218 -18.31 -1.59 18.13
C LYS A 218 -18.43 -0.70 16.89
N ASN A 219 -19.42 0.19 16.83
CA ASN A 219 -19.61 1.10 15.70
C ASN A 219 -18.39 2.00 15.47
N GLU A 220 -17.85 2.63 16.53
CA GLU A 220 -16.61 3.42 16.44
C GLU A 220 -15.40 2.60 15.96
N LYS A 221 -15.37 1.29 16.23
CA LYS A 221 -14.31 0.41 15.77
C LYS A 221 -14.49 0.07 14.28
N ASP A 222 -15.71 -0.28 13.88
CA ASP A 222 -16.02 -0.64 12.50
C ASP A 222 -15.83 0.59 11.57
N GLU A 223 -16.22 1.79 11.99
CA GLU A 223 -15.89 3.06 11.33
C GLU A 223 -14.37 3.31 11.23
N ARG A 224 -13.64 3.13 12.33
CA ARG A 224 -12.18 3.31 12.39
C ARG A 224 -11.43 2.33 11.51
N ASP A 225 -11.90 1.10 11.38
CA ASP A 225 -11.32 0.09 10.49
C ASP A 225 -11.70 0.37 9.02
N LEU A 226 -12.87 0.96 8.74
CA LEU A 226 -13.21 1.52 7.42
C LEU A 226 -12.31 2.71 7.03
N TYR A 227 -12.07 3.67 7.94
CA TYR A 227 -11.15 4.79 7.70
C TYR A 227 -9.72 4.30 7.43
N LYS A 228 -9.23 3.28 8.13
CA LYS A 228 -7.92 2.64 7.83
C LYS A 228 -7.90 1.98 6.45
N ALA A 229 -8.99 1.34 6.03
CA ALA A 229 -9.09 0.73 4.70
C ALA A 229 -9.04 1.81 3.60
N HIS A 230 -9.77 2.92 3.78
CA HIS A 230 -9.73 4.06 2.88
C HIS A 230 -8.31 4.68 2.80
N LEU A 231 -7.67 4.93 3.95
CA LEU A 231 -6.31 5.47 4.01
C LEU A 231 -5.31 4.58 3.25
N ARG A 232 -5.35 3.25 3.46
CA ARG A 232 -4.50 2.31 2.72
C ARG A 232 -4.76 2.32 1.22
N SER A 233 -6.01 2.56 0.80
CA SER A 233 -6.36 2.67 -0.62
C SER A 233 -5.76 3.94 -1.24
N THR A 234 -5.84 5.09 -0.55
CA THR A 234 -5.25 6.34 -1.04
C THR A 234 -3.72 6.35 -0.93
N GLU A 235 -3.12 5.69 0.06
CA GLU A 235 -1.69 5.42 0.12
C GLU A 235 -1.24 4.61 -1.11
N LEU A 236 -1.92 3.50 -1.41
CA LEU A 236 -1.62 2.66 -2.57
C LEU A 236 -1.78 3.44 -3.89
N GLU A 237 -2.83 4.25 -4.03
CA GLU A 237 -3.03 5.12 -5.20
C GLU A 237 -1.90 6.16 -5.35
N ASN A 238 -1.50 6.82 -4.26
CA ASN A 238 -0.36 7.73 -4.27
C ASN A 238 0.96 7.03 -4.67
N THR A 239 1.17 5.75 -4.28
CA THR A 239 2.35 5.00 -4.76
C THR A 239 2.31 4.69 -6.26
N LYS A 240 1.13 4.41 -6.83
CA LYS A 240 0.95 4.22 -8.28
C LYS A 240 1.24 5.51 -9.04
N LEU A 241 0.58 6.60 -8.66
CA LEU A 241 0.78 7.93 -9.26
C LEU A 241 2.24 8.41 -9.14
N SER A 242 2.92 8.09 -8.03
CA SER A 242 4.34 8.37 -7.87
C SER A 242 5.23 7.56 -8.83
N ALA A 243 4.90 6.29 -9.08
CA ALA A 243 5.61 5.44 -10.03
C ALA A 243 5.35 5.87 -11.49
N GLU A 244 4.10 6.21 -11.83
CA GLU A 244 3.72 6.77 -13.14
C GLU A 244 4.46 8.09 -13.41
N LEU A 245 4.54 8.99 -12.41
CA LEU A 245 5.30 10.23 -12.50
C LEU A 245 6.81 9.98 -12.69
N GLN A 246 7.39 8.95 -12.07
CA GLN A 246 8.78 8.56 -12.31
C GLN A 246 8.98 8.01 -13.73
N MET A 247 8.05 7.20 -14.24
CA MET A 247 8.10 6.70 -15.63
C MET A 247 7.98 7.85 -16.64
N LEU A 248 7.07 8.80 -16.44
CA LEU A 248 6.93 9.98 -17.30
C LEU A 248 8.20 10.83 -17.31
N LYS A 249 8.82 11.09 -16.15
CA LYS A 249 10.12 11.79 -16.06
C LYS A 249 11.25 11.05 -16.76
N ALA A 250 11.27 9.72 -16.72
CA ALA A 250 12.26 8.92 -17.45
C ALA A 250 12.07 9.00 -18.99
N VAL A 251 10.81 9.05 -19.46
CA VAL A 251 10.47 9.26 -20.88
C VAL A 251 10.80 10.68 -21.33
N GLU A 252 10.55 11.69 -20.49
CA GLU A 252 10.90 13.08 -20.73
C GLU A 252 12.42 13.27 -20.87
N LEU A 253 13.20 12.78 -19.90
CA LEU A 253 14.67 12.81 -19.95
C LEU A 253 15.23 12.08 -21.19
N ASN A 254 14.64 10.94 -21.57
CA ASN A 254 15.02 10.22 -22.80
C ASN A 254 14.75 11.06 -24.06
N ARG A 255 13.61 11.76 -24.11
CA ARG A 255 13.26 12.69 -25.18
C ARG A 255 14.20 13.89 -25.22
N GLU A 256 14.59 14.46 -24.09
CA GLU A 256 15.59 15.56 -24.02
C GLU A 256 16.94 15.12 -24.57
N VAL A 257 17.46 13.97 -24.14
CA VAL A 257 18.71 13.39 -24.66
C VAL A 257 18.63 13.15 -26.17
N THR A 258 17.50 12.63 -26.66
CA THR A 258 17.27 12.40 -28.09
C THR A 258 17.24 13.72 -28.89
N ILE A 259 16.62 14.77 -28.33
CA ILE A 259 16.61 16.12 -28.94
C ILE A 259 18.02 16.71 -28.98
N ALA A 260 18.80 16.58 -27.90
CA ALA A 260 20.18 17.06 -27.84
C ALA A 260 21.08 16.36 -28.87
N GLN A 261 20.94 15.04 -29.05
CA GLN A 261 21.64 14.28 -30.09
C GLN A 261 21.31 14.79 -31.49
N PHE A 262 20.03 14.99 -31.82
CA PHE A 262 19.65 15.55 -33.13
C PHE A 262 20.12 17.00 -33.31
N GLN A 263 20.20 17.81 -32.25
CA GLN A 263 20.78 19.15 -32.31
C GLN A 263 22.28 19.10 -32.64
N GLU A 264 23.06 18.24 -31.96
CA GLU A 264 24.49 18.04 -32.25
C GLU A 264 24.71 17.56 -33.69
N GLU A 265 23.92 16.61 -34.19
CA GLU A 265 24.01 16.15 -35.58
C GLU A 265 23.69 17.27 -36.60
N LEU A 266 22.68 18.09 -36.33
CA LEU A 266 22.34 19.25 -37.16
C LEU A 266 23.46 20.31 -37.16
N GLU A 267 24.10 20.57 -36.02
CA GLU A 267 25.25 21.47 -35.95
C GLU A 267 26.49 20.90 -36.65
N ARG A 268 26.77 19.60 -36.49
CA ARG A 268 27.82 18.88 -37.22
C ARG A 268 27.64 18.99 -38.73
N LEU A 269 26.41 18.81 -39.22
CA LEU A 269 26.07 18.93 -40.65
C LEU A 269 26.13 20.38 -41.16
N ARG A 270 25.67 21.36 -40.37
CA ARG A 270 25.82 22.79 -40.68
C ARG A 270 27.30 23.18 -40.79
N LEU A 271 28.12 22.77 -39.82
CA LEU A 271 29.56 23.04 -39.79
C LEU A 271 30.30 22.37 -40.95
N ALA A 272 29.94 21.12 -41.30
CA ALA A 272 30.48 20.45 -42.48
C ALA A 272 30.16 21.21 -43.78
N ARG A 273 28.91 21.68 -43.94
CA ARG A 273 28.50 22.50 -45.10
C ARG A 273 29.28 23.81 -45.17
N VAL A 274 29.45 24.52 -44.05
CA VAL A 274 30.20 25.79 -44.02
C VAL A 274 31.68 25.57 -44.32
N ARG A 275 32.29 24.48 -43.84
CA ARG A 275 33.67 24.10 -44.18
C ARG A 275 33.85 23.81 -45.67
N GLU A 276 32.91 23.11 -46.29
CA GLU A 276 32.94 22.84 -47.74
C GLU A 276 32.73 24.12 -48.57
N GLN A 277 31.84 25.02 -48.14
CA GLN A 277 31.69 26.34 -48.77
C GLN A 277 32.95 27.21 -48.65
N LEU A 278 33.65 27.14 -47.50
CA LEU A 278 34.94 27.80 -47.30
C LEU A 278 36.00 27.23 -48.25
N ARG A 279 36.14 25.91 -48.33
CA ARG A 279 37.08 25.22 -49.24
C ARG A 279 36.86 25.64 -50.70
N GLN A 280 35.61 25.68 -51.14
CA GLN A 280 35.26 26.11 -52.50
C GLN A 280 35.60 27.59 -52.76
N ALA A 281 35.42 28.46 -51.76
CA ALA A 281 35.81 29.87 -51.87
C ALA A 281 37.34 30.07 -51.85
N GLU A 282 38.08 29.26 -51.08
CA GLU A 282 39.55 29.24 -51.04
C GLU A 282 40.13 28.75 -52.38
N GLU A 283 39.56 27.70 -52.97
CA GLU A 283 39.93 27.18 -54.30
C GLU A 283 39.67 28.23 -55.41
N GLN A 284 38.51 28.91 -55.38
CA GLN A 284 38.21 30.02 -56.30
C GLN A 284 39.17 31.20 -56.13
N LEU A 285 39.48 31.58 -54.89
CA LEU A 285 40.44 32.65 -54.59
C LEU A 285 41.86 32.29 -55.05
N GLN A 286 42.25 31.01 -54.94
CA GLN A 286 43.54 30.53 -55.43
C GLN A 286 43.60 30.55 -56.97
N ALA A 287 42.55 30.11 -57.66
CA ALA A 287 42.45 30.18 -59.12
C ALA A 287 42.52 31.62 -59.63
N SER A 288 41.77 32.54 -59.00
CA SER A 288 41.79 33.97 -59.32
C SER A 288 43.18 34.60 -59.08
N ARG A 289 43.86 34.23 -57.99
CA ARG A 289 45.27 34.64 -57.74
C ARG A 289 46.24 34.11 -58.80
N GLN A 290 46.05 32.89 -59.30
CA GLN A 290 46.86 32.33 -60.39
C GLN A 290 46.63 33.08 -61.70
N GLN A 291 45.36 33.35 -62.07
CA GLN A 291 45.00 34.17 -63.24
C GLN A 291 45.61 35.58 -63.15
N ALA A 292 45.49 36.25 -62.01
CA ALA A 292 46.10 37.55 -61.78
C ALA A 292 47.64 37.51 -61.85
N SER A 293 48.28 36.41 -61.45
CA SER A 293 49.73 36.22 -61.56
C SER A 293 50.20 36.04 -63.01
N LEU A 294 49.41 35.31 -63.83
CA LEU A 294 49.65 35.13 -65.26
C LEU A 294 49.49 36.45 -66.02
N LEU A 295 48.38 37.16 -65.83
CA LEU A 295 48.14 38.50 -66.39
C LEU A 295 49.24 39.50 -65.96
N ALA A 296 49.70 39.43 -64.71
CA ALA A 296 50.81 40.24 -64.24
C ALA A 296 52.17 39.85 -64.88
N SER A 297 52.33 38.62 -65.41
CA SER A 297 53.48 38.28 -66.26
C SER A 297 53.30 38.80 -67.68
N GLU A 298 52.17 38.53 -68.32
CA GLU A 298 51.85 39.03 -69.66
C GLU A 298 52.03 40.56 -69.76
N LEU A 299 51.68 41.31 -68.70
CA LEU A 299 51.93 42.75 -68.59
C LEU A 299 53.42 43.12 -68.41
N ARG A 300 54.22 42.34 -67.65
CA ARG A 300 55.67 42.52 -67.54
C ARG A 300 56.39 42.20 -68.86
N ASP A 301 55.98 41.13 -69.52
CA ASP A 301 56.56 40.64 -70.76
C ASP A 301 56.18 41.57 -71.92
N SER A 302 54.96 42.10 -71.93
CA SER A 302 54.55 43.21 -72.81
C SER A 302 55.30 44.51 -72.50
N ALA A 303 55.62 44.80 -71.23
CA ALA A 303 56.42 45.97 -70.88
C ALA A 303 57.86 45.83 -71.35
N SER A 304 58.52 44.71 -71.10
CA SER A 304 59.89 44.46 -71.56
C SER A 304 59.99 44.44 -73.08
N ALA A 305 58.98 43.92 -73.78
CA ALA A 305 58.88 43.99 -75.25
C ALA A 305 58.74 45.44 -75.76
N ARG A 306 57.95 46.29 -75.10
CA ARG A 306 57.88 47.74 -75.41
C ARG A 306 59.21 48.44 -75.16
N ASP A 307 59.84 48.19 -74.02
CA ASP A 307 61.07 48.86 -73.61
C ASP A 307 62.27 48.42 -74.48
N HIS A 308 62.30 47.14 -74.89
CA HIS A 308 63.24 46.64 -75.89
C HIS A 308 62.98 47.28 -77.26
N SER A 309 61.71 47.29 -77.74
CA SER A 309 61.35 47.93 -79.02
C SER A 309 61.71 49.42 -79.05
N MET A 310 61.50 50.14 -77.94
CA MET A 310 61.93 51.53 -77.77
C MET A 310 63.46 51.67 -77.81
N THR A 311 64.19 50.73 -77.19
CA THR A 311 65.65 50.70 -77.24
C THR A 311 66.18 50.47 -78.67
N GLU A 312 65.57 49.56 -79.44
CA GLU A 312 65.91 49.34 -80.84
C GLU A 312 65.60 50.57 -81.70
N LEU A 313 64.44 51.20 -81.51
CA LEU A 313 64.08 52.47 -82.19
C LEU A 313 65.07 53.60 -81.85
N TYR A 314 65.60 53.65 -80.63
CA TYR A 314 66.63 54.62 -80.23
C TYR A 314 67.97 54.36 -80.94
N ARG A 315 68.42 53.09 -81.05
CA ARG A 315 69.64 52.76 -81.80
C ARG A 315 69.47 53.01 -83.30
N ALA A 316 68.36 52.58 -83.90
CA ALA A 316 68.04 52.84 -85.30
C ALA A 316 67.98 54.34 -85.62
N ARG A 317 67.49 55.18 -84.69
CA ARG A 317 67.54 56.64 -84.82
C ARG A 317 68.98 57.18 -84.82
N LEU A 318 69.81 56.76 -83.86
CA LEU A 318 71.22 57.14 -83.81
C LEU A 318 72.00 56.69 -85.06
N GLU A 319 71.66 55.53 -85.63
CA GLU A 319 72.25 55.04 -86.88
C GLU A 319 71.76 55.82 -88.10
N ALA A 320 70.47 56.15 -88.17
CA ALA A 320 69.95 57.05 -89.20
C ALA A 320 70.60 58.44 -89.15
N ASP A 321 70.87 58.96 -87.95
CA ASP A 321 71.55 60.26 -87.77
C ASP A 321 73.04 60.18 -88.14
N LYS A 322 73.75 59.07 -87.85
CA LYS A 322 75.10 58.81 -88.38
C LYS A 322 75.12 58.72 -89.91
N LEU A 323 74.16 58.02 -90.50
CA LEU A 323 74.04 57.87 -91.97
C LEU A 323 73.70 59.20 -92.64
N ARG A 324 72.88 60.06 -92.01
CA ARG A 324 72.63 61.44 -92.46
C ARG A 324 73.91 62.28 -92.47
N ALA A 325 74.73 62.19 -91.43
CA ALA A 325 76.02 62.88 -91.38
C ALA A 325 76.96 62.39 -92.49
N SER A 326 77.15 61.06 -92.62
CA SER A 326 77.98 60.46 -93.68
C SER A 326 77.47 60.79 -95.10
N LEU A 327 76.15 60.87 -95.29
CA LEU A 327 75.56 61.32 -96.55
C LEU A 327 75.84 62.80 -96.83
N ALA A 328 75.81 63.67 -95.82
CA ALA A 328 76.18 65.07 -95.96
C ALA A 328 77.67 65.25 -96.28
N ASP A 329 78.56 64.47 -95.65
CA ASP A 329 79.99 64.44 -95.96
C ASP A 329 80.24 63.97 -97.40
N ALA A 330 79.62 62.86 -97.82
CA ALA A 330 79.71 62.34 -99.19
C ALA A 330 79.11 63.30 -100.22
N GLN A 331 78.05 64.05 -99.87
CA GLN A 331 77.51 65.13 -100.71
C GLN A 331 78.50 66.30 -100.81
N ALA A 332 79.16 66.67 -99.72
CA ALA A 332 80.23 67.68 -99.73
C ALA A 332 81.47 67.21 -100.54
N GLU A 333 81.75 65.89 -100.59
CA GLU A 333 82.78 65.31 -101.45
C GLU A 333 82.38 65.33 -102.92
N CYS A 334 81.16 64.92 -103.26
CA CYS A 334 80.62 65.07 -104.60
C CYS A 334 80.58 66.54 -105.04
N GLN A 335 80.30 67.50 -104.14
CA GLN A 335 80.38 68.93 -104.43
C GLN A 335 81.84 69.40 -104.63
N ARG A 336 82.80 68.96 -103.79
CA ARG A 336 84.24 69.23 -103.97
C ARG A 336 84.75 68.69 -105.31
N MET A 337 84.44 67.43 -105.62
CA MET A 337 84.86 66.76 -106.85
C MET A 337 84.16 67.33 -108.10
N LYS A 338 82.87 67.69 -108.01
CA LYS A 338 82.18 68.43 -109.06
C LYS A 338 82.81 69.81 -109.29
N SER A 339 83.12 70.56 -108.23
CA SER A 339 83.85 71.84 -108.33
C SER A 339 85.24 71.67 -108.95
N GLN A 340 85.91 70.55 -108.72
CA GLN A 340 87.18 70.20 -109.36
C GLN A 340 87.00 69.86 -110.85
N LEU A 341 85.97 69.09 -111.21
CA LEU A 341 85.62 68.81 -112.60
C LEU A 341 85.19 70.07 -113.35
N ASP A 342 84.45 70.98 -112.72
CA ASP A 342 84.06 72.26 -113.31
C ASP A 342 85.28 73.18 -113.48
N ARG A 343 86.28 73.14 -112.57
CA ARG A 343 87.58 73.81 -112.78
C ARG A 343 88.38 73.18 -113.93
N MET A 344 88.43 71.86 -114.04
CA MET A 344 89.09 71.16 -115.15
C MET A 344 88.40 71.49 -116.49
N ARG A 345 87.07 71.45 -116.53
CA ARG A 345 86.24 71.90 -117.66
C ARG A 345 86.52 73.36 -118.01
N SER A 346 86.60 74.26 -117.02
CA SER A 346 87.00 75.67 -117.21
C SER A 346 88.45 75.87 -117.67
N THR A 347 89.30 74.84 -117.51
CA THR A 347 90.69 74.84 -118.00
C THR A 347 90.75 74.36 -119.45
N VAL A 348 89.91 73.38 -119.82
CA VAL A 348 89.74 72.87 -121.20
C VAL A 348 88.96 73.85 -122.09
N GLN A 349 87.96 74.56 -121.55
CA GLN A 349 87.14 75.55 -122.26
C GLN A 349 87.85 76.91 -122.48
N ARG A 350 89.18 76.93 -122.62
CA ARG A 350 89.90 78.12 -123.15
C ARG A 350 90.02 78.14 -124.67
N ASP A 351 89.77 77.02 -125.34
CA ASP A 351 89.69 76.95 -126.80
C ASP A 351 88.31 76.49 -127.27
N MET A 352 87.73 77.30 -128.17
CA MET A 352 86.54 77.08 -128.99
C MET A 352 85.12 76.99 -128.36
N ALA A 353 84.17 77.56 -129.11
CA ALA A 353 82.71 77.55 -128.98
C ALA A 353 82.12 78.01 -130.34
N PRO A 354 80.79 78.04 -130.61
CA PRO A 354 79.62 77.49 -129.88
C PRO A 354 78.64 76.68 -130.79
N SER A 355 77.38 76.49 -130.35
CA SER A 355 76.20 76.02 -131.12
C SER A 355 76.13 74.50 -131.42
N ILE A 356 74.96 73.86 -131.65
CA ILE A 356 73.55 74.29 -131.80
C ILE A 356 72.67 73.15 -131.20
N VAL A 357 71.65 73.33 -130.33
CA VAL A 357 70.26 73.84 -130.48
C VAL A 357 69.40 73.05 -131.48
N VAL A 358 68.17 72.67 -131.06
CA VAL A 358 67.22 71.70 -131.70
C VAL A 358 67.73 70.24 -131.57
N VAL A 359 66.98 69.22 -131.14
CA VAL A 359 65.51 69.02 -130.99
C VAL A 359 65.11 68.90 -129.51
N SER A 360 64.48 69.93 -128.94
CA SER A 360 63.82 69.87 -127.61
C SER A 360 62.29 69.64 -127.71
N GLU A 361 61.74 69.70 -128.93
CA GLU A 361 60.31 69.74 -129.18
C GLU A 361 59.68 68.34 -129.22
N ALA A 362 60.44 67.31 -129.64
CA ALA A 362 59.96 65.92 -129.68
C ALA A 362 59.67 65.36 -128.27
N GLU A 363 60.50 65.67 -127.27
CA GLU A 363 60.20 65.30 -125.88
C GLU A 363 58.97 66.05 -125.34
N ALA A 364 58.80 67.33 -125.70
CA ALA A 364 57.66 68.14 -125.30
C ALA A 364 56.34 67.74 -126.01
N GLU A 365 56.40 67.07 -127.17
CA GLU A 365 55.24 66.48 -127.85
C GLU A 365 54.86 65.13 -127.19
N LEU A 366 55.83 64.24 -126.97
CA LEU A 366 55.63 62.98 -126.24
C LEU A 366 55.11 63.21 -124.80
N GLN A 367 55.59 64.24 -124.11
CA GLN A 367 55.08 64.59 -122.77
C GLN A 367 53.64 65.09 -122.81
N ARG A 368 53.21 65.81 -123.87
CA ARG A 368 51.79 66.18 -124.06
C ARG A 368 50.92 64.96 -124.33
N GLU A 369 51.36 64.03 -125.17
CA GLU A 369 50.62 62.77 -125.41
C GLU A 369 50.49 61.94 -124.12
N VAL A 370 51.54 61.87 -123.30
CA VAL A 370 51.52 61.16 -122.00
C VAL A 370 50.53 61.79 -121.02
N GLU A 371 50.46 63.12 -120.91
CA GLU A 371 49.46 63.77 -120.05
C GLU A 371 48.04 63.68 -120.63
N GLU A 372 47.84 63.72 -121.95
CA GLU A 372 46.53 63.45 -122.57
C GLU A 372 46.07 62.01 -122.29
N LEU A 373 46.96 61.03 -122.42
CA LEU A 373 46.67 59.62 -122.10
C LEU A 373 46.36 59.42 -120.62
N LYS A 374 47.10 60.08 -119.70
CA LYS A 374 46.77 60.09 -118.26
C LYS A 374 45.39 60.69 -117.98
N LEU A 375 45.06 61.82 -118.60
CA LEU A 375 43.76 62.47 -118.44
C LEU A 375 42.61 61.59 -118.99
N ARG A 376 42.79 61.01 -120.18
CA ARG A 376 41.83 60.09 -120.80
C ARG A 376 41.64 58.81 -119.97
N LEU A 377 42.71 58.27 -119.38
CA LEU A 377 42.66 57.14 -118.45
C LEU A 377 41.96 57.52 -117.12
N HIS A 378 42.19 58.71 -116.59
CA HIS A 378 41.54 59.21 -115.38
C HIS A 378 40.02 59.40 -115.59
N MET A 379 39.61 60.01 -116.71
CA MET A 379 38.20 60.14 -117.09
C MET A 379 37.53 58.77 -117.29
N ALA A 380 38.22 57.80 -117.89
CA ALA A 380 37.73 56.42 -118.01
C ALA A 380 37.57 55.74 -116.64
N ALA A 381 38.49 55.99 -115.70
CA ALA A 381 38.41 55.47 -114.34
C ALA A 381 37.24 56.06 -113.54
N GLU A 382 36.93 57.36 -113.69
CA GLU A 382 35.73 57.96 -113.08
C GLU A 382 34.44 57.44 -113.73
N HIS A 383 34.37 57.30 -115.06
CA HIS A 383 33.24 56.66 -115.73
C HIS A 383 33.02 55.21 -115.27
N TYR A 384 34.10 54.45 -115.03
CA TYR A 384 34.03 53.10 -114.48
C TYR A 384 33.53 53.10 -113.03
N LYS A 385 33.98 54.03 -112.18
CA LYS A 385 33.45 54.22 -110.81
C LYS A 385 31.96 54.55 -110.82
N GLU A 386 31.50 55.40 -111.74
CA GLU A 386 30.09 55.77 -111.86
C GLU A 386 29.22 54.58 -112.30
N LYS A 387 29.67 53.81 -113.30
CA LYS A 387 29.00 52.56 -113.71
C LYS A 387 29.04 51.50 -112.62
N TYR A 388 30.12 51.39 -111.84
CA TYR A 388 30.19 50.48 -110.68
C TYR A 388 29.21 50.88 -109.57
N ARG A 389 29.05 52.18 -109.27
CA ARG A 389 28.02 52.71 -108.35
C ARG A 389 26.60 52.43 -108.86
N GLU A 390 26.37 52.55 -110.17
CA GLU A 390 25.10 52.17 -110.81
C GLU A 390 24.82 50.66 -110.68
N CYS A 391 25.80 49.80 -110.98
CA CYS A 391 25.68 48.35 -110.76
C CYS A 391 25.43 47.98 -109.28
N GLN A 392 26.02 48.69 -108.31
CA GLN A 392 25.69 48.49 -106.89
C GLN A 392 24.26 48.94 -106.55
N ARG A 393 23.77 50.05 -107.12
CA ARG A 393 22.37 50.49 -106.95
C ARG A 393 21.40 49.45 -107.52
N LEU A 394 21.63 48.97 -108.74
CA LEU A 394 20.83 47.95 -109.39
C LEU A 394 20.85 46.62 -108.63
N ARG A 395 22.02 46.14 -108.16
CA ARG A 395 22.11 44.94 -107.29
C ARG A 395 21.30 45.11 -106.00
N ARG A 396 21.32 46.30 -105.38
CA ARG A 396 20.51 46.61 -104.18
C ARG A 396 19.00 46.72 -104.48
N GLN A 397 18.60 47.08 -105.69
CA GLN A 397 17.18 47.06 -106.11
C GLN A 397 16.72 45.63 -106.41
N VAL A 398 17.50 44.81 -107.12
CA VAL A 398 17.20 43.39 -107.34
C VAL A 398 17.10 42.64 -106.01
N ALA A 399 18.01 42.90 -105.06
CA ALA A 399 17.95 42.34 -103.71
C ALA A 399 16.74 42.81 -102.88
N LYS A 400 16.06 43.90 -103.27
CA LYS A 400 14.82 44.39 -102.65
C LYS A 400 13.54 43.96 -103.39
N LEU A 401 13.65 43.37 -104.57
CA LEU A 401 12.53 42.86 -105.37
C LEU A 401 12.44 41.32 -105.32
N ASN A 402 13.51 40.63 -104.94
CA ASN A 402 13.57 39.17 -104.85
C ASN A 402 13.29 38.62 -103.43
N THR A 403 12.60 39.37 -102.57
CA THR A 403 12.21 38.95 -101.20
C THR A 403 10.70 38.76 -101.08
N PRO A 404 10.15 37.56 -101.40
CA PRO A 404 8.76 37.23 -101.09
C PRO A 404 8.58 36.96 -99.59
N GLU A 405 7.39 37.23 -99.07
CA GLU A 405 7.03 37.00 -97.67
C GLU A 405 6.59 35.56 -97.42
N SER A 406 7.08 34.94 -96.33
CA SER A 406 6.28 34.27 -95.27
C SER A 406 7.01 33.10 -94.55
N GLN A 407 6.67 32.96 -93.26
CA GLN A 407 6.73 31.76 -92.38
C GLN A 407 7.88 30.73 -92.45
N GLY A 408 8.43 30.40 -91.27
CA GLY A 408 9.21 29.17 -91.04
C GLY A 408 10.07 29.24 -89.77
N GLU A 409 9.78 28.40 -88.77
CA GLU A 409 10.48 28.42 -87.48
C GLU A 409 11.64 27.40 -87.36
N SER A 410 12.63 27.78 -86.55
CA SER A 410 13.37 26.93 -85.59
C SER A 410 14.42 25.89 -86.05
N LYS A 411 15.50 25.83 -85.22
CA LYS A 411 16.34 24.65 -84.86
C LYS A 411 17.29 24.11 -85.96
N ARG A 412 18.61 23.94 -85.73
CA ARG A 412 19.34 23.54 -84.49
C ARG A 412 20.89 23.77 -84.57
N ASN A 413 21.49 24.00 -83.39
CA ASN A 413 22.79 23.46 -82.87
C ASN A 413 24.21 23.97 -83.27
N VAL A 414 25.08 23.94 -82.23
CA VAL A 414 26.59 23.82 -82.19
C VAL A 414 27.39 25.08 -82.62
N SER A 415 27.93 25.91 -81.71
CA SER A 415 29.19 25.81 -80.88
C SER A 415 30.38 26.54 -81.56
N THR A 416 31.37 27.16 -80.89
CA THR A 416 31.75 27.33 -79.46
C THR A 416 32.66 28.59 -79.29
N GLU A 417 32.85 29.10 -78.05
CA GLU A 417 33.98 29.99 -77.60
C GLU A 417 34.02 31.42 -78.24
N THR A 418 34.55 32.52 -77.67
CA THR A 418 35.15 32.97 -76.37
C THR A 418 35.02 34.54 -76.32
N THR A 419 35.45 35.39 -75.36
CA THR A 419 36.33 35.34 -74.16
C THR A 419 36.02 36.50 -73.17
N GLN A 420 36.50 36.39 -71.92
CA GLN A 420 36.98 37.47 -71.01
C GLN A 420 36.06 38.55 -70.37
N GLU A 421 36.60 39.09 -69.26
CA GLU A 421 36.07 40.10 -68.33
C GLU A 421 36.72 41.49 -68.56
N THR A 422 36.34 42.53 -67.79
CA THR A 422 37.26 43.34 -66.92
C THR A 422 36.79 44.80 -66.67
N LEU A 423 36.41 45.07 -65.40
CA LEU A 423 36.52 46.32 -64.61
C LEU A 423 35.83 47.67 -64.99
N THR A 424 35.71 48.46 -63.91
CA THR A 424 35.19 49.84 -63.71
C THR A 424 36.36 50.86 -63.77
N PRO A 425 36.29 52.18 -63.39
CA PRO A 425 35.20 52.97 -62.77
C PRO A 425 35.03 54.47 -63.17
N SER A 426 33.93 55.10 -62.70
CA SER A 426 33.85 56.50 -62.19
C SER A 426 34.12 57.72 -63.12
N PRO A 427 33.84 58.99 -62.68
CA PRO A 427 33.00 59.48 -61.57
C PRO A 427 32.09 60.72 -61.90
N GLU A 428 31.37 61.17 -60.86
CA GLU A 428 30.82 62.53 -60.59
C GLU A 428 29.54 63.08 -61.28
N SER A 429 28.80 63.82 -60.45
CA SER A 429 27.55 64.58 -60.68
C SER A 429 27.90 66.06 -61.06
N PRO A 430 27.05 67.13 -61.00
CA PRO A 430 25.72 67.28 -60.38
C PRO A 430 24.66 68.13 -61.15
N THR A 431 23.50 68.31 -60.51
CA THR A 431 22.44 69.32 -60.78
C THR A 431 21.55 69.04 -62.02
N GLY A 432 20.23 69.23 -61.99
CA GLY A 432 19.34 69.57 -60.87
C GLY A 432 18.09 70.32 -61.35
N GLY A 433 16.90 69.73 -61.24
CA GLY A 433 15.62 70.31 -61.64
C GLY A 433 14.47 69.33 -61.36
N ALA A 434 13.31 69.81 -60.90
CA ALA A 434 12.32 68.97 -60.24
C ALA A 434 10.93 69.00 -60.89
N ALA A 435 10.27 67.84 -60.94
CA ALA A 435 8.82 67.68 -60.86
C ALA A 435 8.42 66.26 -60.42
N LEU A 436 7.52 66.18 -59.44
CA LEU A 436 6.74 65.00 -59.00
C LEU A 436 5.26 65.43 -59.13
N PRO A 437 4.23 64.54 -59.26
CA PRO A 437 4.01 63.41 -58.34
C PRO A 437 3.21 62.16 -58.85
N MET A 438 3.58 60.96 -58.38
CA MET A 438 2.58 59.87 -58.25
C MET A 438 2.92 58.79 -57.21
N LEU A 439 4.21 58.56 -56.88
CA LEU A 439 4.62 57.39 -56.06
C LEU A 439 4.75 57.62 -54.54
N HIS A 440 4.63 58.87 -54.06
CA HIS A 440 4.87 59.16 -52.63
C HIS A 440 3.69 58.78 -51.72
N THR A 441 2.45 58.96 -52.20
CA THR A 441 1.22 58.75 -51.41
C THR A 441 1.06 57.31 -50.95
N PHE A 442 1.19 56.33 -51.86
CA PHE A 442 1.10 54.91 -51.50
C PHE A 442 2.17 54.48 -50.50
N LYS A 443 3.39 55.03 -50.60
CA LYS A 443 4.48 54.70 -49.66
C LYS A 443 4.26 55.29 -48.26
N THR A 444 3.78 56.53 -48.13
CA THR A 444 3.52 57.14 -46.81
C THR A 444 2.28 56.56 -46.13
N PHE A 445 1.22 56.23 -46.88
CA PHE A 445 0.05 55.54 -46.32
C PHE A 445 0.40 54.13 -45.86
N ALA A 446 1.08 53.31 -46.69
CA ALA A 446 1.48 51.96 -46.29
C ALA A 446 2.44 51.92 -45.09
N PHE A 447 3.32 52.92 -44.93
CA PHE A 447 4.17 53.04 -43.74
C PHE A 447 3.40 53.51 -42.50
N LYS A 448 2.41 54.40 -42.65
CA LYS A 448 1.49 54.77 -41.56
C LYS A 448 0.61 53.62 -41.12
N GLU A 449 0.04 52.85 -42.04
CA GLU A 449 -0.76 51.66 -41.71
C GLU A 449 0.10 50.60 -41.02
N LYS A 450 1.28 50.26 -41.54
CA LYS A 450 2.16 49.28 -40.88
C LYS A 450 2.63 49.75 -39.50
N LYS A 451 2.94 51.04 -39.33
CA LYS A 451 3.29 51.58 -38.01
C LYS A 451 2.08 51.55 -37.06
N LYS A 452 0.92 52.06 -37.48
CA LYS A 452 -0.30 52.09 -36.64
C LYS A 452 -0.77 50.69 -36.26
N LYS A 453 -0.73 49.74 -37.20
CA LYS A 453 -1.05 48.33 -36.93
C LYS A 453 -0.05 47.70 -35.94
N GLY A 454 1.25 47.97 -36.08
CA GLY A 454 2.25 47.48 -35.11
C GLY A 454 2.21 48.18 -33.74
N GLU A 455 1.62 49.38 -33.65
CA GLU A 455 1.33 50.06 -32.37
C GLU A 455 0.04 49.51 -31.74
N GLU A 456 -0.99 49.21 -32.54
CA GLU A 456 -2.22 48.54 -32.09
C GLU A 456 -1.99 47.08 -31.66
N GLU A 457 -1.17 46.35 -32.41
CA GLU A 457 -0.78 44.96 -32.12
C GLU A 457 0.03 44.88 -30.81
N LYS A 458 0.96 45.83 -30.57
CA LYS A 458 1.68 45.93 -29.30
C LYS A 458 0.82 46.38 -28.12
N GLU A 459 -0.12 47.30 -28.33
CA GLU A 459 -1.02 47.72 -27.24
C GLU A 459 -2.03 46.60 -26.91
N ALA A 460 -2.44 45.79 -27.89
CA ALA A 460 -3.20 44.57 -27.67
C ALA A 460 -2.39 43.49 -26.91
N GLU A 461 -1.14 43.21 -27.31
CA GLU A 461 -0.22 42.33 -26.56
C GLU A 461 -0.08 42.80 -25.10
N LYS A 462 0.14 44.10 -24.89
CA LYS A 462 0.31 44.72 -23.57
C LYS A 462 -0.96 44.69 -22.71
N GLN A 463 -2.13 44.85 -23.32
CA GLN A 463 -3.40 44.65 -22.62
C GLN A 463 -3.59 43.18 -22.25
N GLN A 464 -3.25 42.25 -23.15
CA GLN A 464 -3.32 40.81 -22.89
C GLN A 464 -2.36 40.37 -21.78
N THR A 465 -1.12 40.87 -21.74
CA THR A 465 -0.20 40.60 -20.61
C THR A 465 -0.76 41.17 -19.31
N SER A 466 -1.31 42.39 -19.31
CA SER A 466 -1.89 42.97 -18.08
C SER A 466 -3.13 42.21 -17.58
N SER A 467 -3.90 41.57 -18.47
CA SER A 467 -5.00 40.67 -18.08
C SER A 467 -4.47 39.41 -17.41
N VAL A 468 -3.44 38.78 -17.99
CA VAL A 468 -2.81 37.58 -17.42
C VAL A 468 -2.11 37.88 -16.09
N GLU A 469 -1.48 39.05 -15.95
CA GLU A 469 -0.89 39.53 -14.69
C GLU A 469 -1.97 39.77 -13.60
N ALA A 470 -3.14 40.31 -13.98
CA ALA A 470 -4.26 40.48 -13.05
C ALA A 470 -4.89 39.14 -12.64
N GLU A 471 -5.04 38.19 -13.58
CA GLU A 471 -5.53 36.84 -13.30
C GLU A 471 -4.57 36.06 -12.39
N LEU A 472 -3.25 36.21 -12.62
CA LEU A 472 -2.21 35.67 -11.72
C LEU A 472 -2.32 36.27 -10.32
N ALA A 473 -2.43 37.59 -10.17
CA ALA A 473 -2.57 38.24 -8.86
C ALA A 473 -3.82 37.75 -8.09
N VAL A 474 -4.94 37.54 -8.77
CA VAL A 474 -6.17 36.96 -8.20
C VAL A 474 -5.98 35.48 -7.80
N MET A 475 -5.20 34.70 -8.56
CA MET A 475 -4.85 33.33 -8.17
C MET A 475 -3.88 33.29 -6.98
N GLU A 476 -2.92 34.21 -6.90
CA GLU A 476 -2.00 34.36 -5.76
C GLU A 476 -2.73 34.82 -4.48
N GLU A 477 -3.76 35.66 -4.60
CA GLU A 477 -4.63 36.03 -3.49
C GLU A 477 -5.42 34.82 -2.99
N LYS A 478 -6.15 34.11 -3.87
CA LYS A 478 -6.88 32.88 -3.53
C LYS A 478 -5.99 31.79 -2.95
N TRP A 479 -4.74 31.67 -3.43
CA TRP A 479 -3.76 30.74 -2.86
C TRP A 479 -3.35 31.14 -1.44
N ARG A 480 -3.15 32.44 -1.17
CA ARG A 480 -2.87 32.95 0.18
C ARG A 480 -4.06 32.76 1.13
N GLU A 481 -5.28 33.01 0.66
CA GLU A 481 -6.51 32.70 1.41
C GLU A 481 -6.60 31.21 1.75
N GLN A 482 -6.39 30.33 0.77
CA GLN A 482 -6.43 28.88 0.96
C GLN A 482 -5.34 28.38 1.92
N CYS A 483 -4.14 28.97 1.89
CA CYS A 483 -3.09 28.73 2.89
C CYS A 483 -3.52 29.18 4.30
N ALA A 484 -4.12 30.37 4.45
CA ALA A 484 -4.60 30.85 5.74
C ALA A 484 -5.76 30.00 6.31
N ILE A 485 -6.65 29.51 5.45
CA ILE A 485 -7.69 28.53 5.81
C ILE A 485 -7.02 27.21 6.25
N ASN A 486 -6.01 26.73 5.54
CA ASN A 486 -5.30 25.49 5.87
C ASN A 486 -4.61 25.57 7.24
N GLU A 487 -3.89 26.65 7.56
CA GLU A 487 -3.32 26.86 8.89
C GLU A 487 -4.40 27.00 9.98
N THR A 488 -5.53 27.65 9.68
CA THR A 488 -6.67 27.73 10.61
C THR A 488 -7.25 26.34 10.91
N LEU A 489 -7.31 25.44 9.91
CA LEU A 489 -7.76 24.06 10.09
C LEU A 489 -6.74 23.21 10.86
N LYS A 490 -5.43 23.34 10.58
CA LYS A 490 -4.36 22.70 11.37
C LYS A 490 -4.44 23.09 12.85
N GLN A 491 -4.61 24.39 13.13
CA GLN A 491 -4.72 24.87 14.51
C GLN A 491 -5.97 24.36 15.21
N ARG A 492 -7.10 24.23 14.51
CA ARG A 492 -8.31 23.59 15.05
C ARG A 492 -8.09 22.12 15.37
N LEU A 493 -7.48 21.36 14.45
CA LEU A 493 -7.14 19.95 14.65
C LEU A 493 -6.23 19.75 15.86
N ALA A 494 -5.13 20.52 15.96
CA ALA A 494 -4.23 20.47 17.12
C ALA A 494 -4.95 20.81 18.45
N ASN A 495 -5.86 21.79 18.43
CA ASN A 495 -6.70 22.14 19.58
C ASN A 495 -7.75 21.06 19.92
N GLU A 496 -8.08 20.15 19.02
CA GLU A 496 -8.97 19.00 19.25
C GLU A 496 -8.19 17.78 19.73
N GLU A 497 -7.05 17.48 19.12
CA GLU A 497 -6.09 16.49 19.62
C GLU A 497 -5.67 16.75 21.06
N GLU A 498 -5.42 18.02 21.45
CA GLU A 498 -5.12 18.38 22.83
C GLU A 498 -6.31 18.10 23.77
N ARG A 499 -7.53 18.46 23.36
CA ARG A 499 -8.75 18.20 24.15
C ARG A 499 -8.99 16.69 24.33
N PHE A 500 -8.80 15.89 23.28
CA PHE A 500 -8.84 14.43 23.40
C PHE A 500 -7.73 13.88 24.31
N ARG A 501 -6.52 14.42 24.23
CA ARG A 501 -5.38 14.01 25.07
C ARG A 501 -5.61 14.30 26.55
N VAL A 502 -6.16 15.49 26.87
CA VAL A 502 -6.55 15.86 28.25
C VAL A 502 -7.66 14.96 28.76
N HIS A 503 -8.74 14.75 27.99
CA HIS A 503 -9.82 13.84 28.40
C HIS A 503 -9.32 12.40 28.60
N MET A 504 -8.43 11.90 27.74
CA MET A 504 -7.80 10.57 27.94
C MET A 504 -6.93 10.52 29.20
N ALA A 505 -6.22 11.60 29.56
CA ALA A 505 -5.48 11.71 30.81
C ALA A 505 -6.41 11.84 32.05
N GLU A 506 -7.61 12.38 31.90
CA GLU A 506 -8.65 12.39 32.94
C GLU A 506 -9.22 10.97 33.14
N ARG A 507 -9.63 10.28 32.06
CA ARG A 507 -10.07 8.88 32.14
C ARG A 507 -8.99 7.94 32.67
N ALA A 508 -7.73 8.17 32.34
CA ALA A 508 -6.61 7.42 32.94
C ALA A 508 -6.53 7.64 34.46
N ARG A 509 -6.71 8.89 34.94
CA ARG A 509 -6.74 9.22 36.36
C ARG A 509 -7.93 8.58 37.08
N GLU A 510 -9.15 8.71 36.53
CA GLU A 510 -10.36 8.03 37.03
C GLU A 510 -10.13 6.51 37.17
N VAL A 511 -9.56 5.86 36.14
CA VAL A 511 -9.26 4.43 36.17
C VAL A 511 -8.21 4.07 37.23
N THR A 512 -7.21 4.92 37.49
CA THR A 512 -6.27 4.69 38.60
C THR A 512 -6.92 4.87 39.97
N GLU A 513 -7.80 5.86 40.13
CA GLU A 513 -8.52 6.09 41.38
C GLU A 513 -9.49 4.94 41.69
N LEU A 514 -10.27 4.51 40.70
CA LEU A 514 -11.18 3.35 40.83
C LEU A 514 -10.42 2.06 41.17
N LYS A 515 -9.20 1.86 40.63
CA LYS A 515 -8.33 0.73 41.02
C LYS A 515 -7.86 0.84 42.48
N CYS A 516 -7.48 2.02 42.95
CA CYS A 516 -7.12 2.25 44.35
C CYS A 516 -8.30 2.01 45.29
N ASN A 517 -9.48 2.53 44.95
CA ASN A 517 -10.72 2.36 45.72
C ASN A 517 -11.16 0.89 45.77
N LEU A 518 -11.07 0.15 44.66
CA LEU A 518 -11.31 -1.29 44.63
C LEU A 518 -10.30 -2.06 45.50
N ALA A 519 -9.01 -1.71 45.43
CA ALA A 519 -7.98 -2.32 46.26
C ALA A 519 -8.18 -2.04 47.76
N GLN A 520 -8.75 -0.88 48.12
CA GLN A 520 -9.16 -0.57 49.49
C GLN A 520 -10.36 -1.40 49.93
N ALA A 521 -11.44 -1.43 49.15
CA ALA A 521 -12.63 -2.23 49.46
C ALA A 521 -12.32 -3.73 49.59
N LEU A 522 -11.33 -4.25 48.85
CA LEU A 522 -10.83 -5.62 49.01
C LEU A 522 -10.09 -5.84 50.34
N ARG A 523 -9.30 -4.86 50.84
CA ARG A 523 -8.65 -4.94 52.16
C ARG A 523 -9.68 -4.87 53.29
N GLU A 524 -10.63 -3.96 53.20
CA GLU A 524 -11.72 -3.80 54.18
C GLU A 524 -12.58 -5.08 54.25
N LYS A 525 -12.91 -5.68 53.10
CA LYS A 525 -13.60 -6.97 53.00
C LYS A 525 -12.84 -8.10 53.69
N GLU A 526 -11.52 -8.14 53.60
CA GLU A 526 -10.73 -9.20 54.24
C GLU A 526 -10.60 -8.97 55.75
N GLN A 527 -10.42 -7.72 56.20
CA GLN A 527 -10.48 -7.37 57.63
C GLN A 527 -11.83 -7.73 58.26
N LEU A 528 -12.94 -7.47 57.56
CA LEU A 528 -14.28 -7.88 58.00
C LEU A 528 -14.45 -9.42 58.04
N ARG A 529 -13.74 -10.17 57.19
CA ARG A 529 -13.70 -11.64 57.26
C ARG A 529 -12.89 -12.13 58.46
N GLU A 530 -11.76 -11.50 58.76
CA GLU A 530 -10.92 -11.82 59.93
C GLU A 530 -11.69 -11.57 61.24
N VAL A 531 -12.35 -10.42 61.38
CA VAL A 531 -13.21 -10.10 62.54
C VAL A 531 -14.32 -11.14 62.70
N ARG A 532 -15.05 -11.45 61.61
CA ARG A 532 -16.11 -12.47 61.66
C ARG A 532 -15.60 -13.90 61.88
N CYS A 533 -14.30 -14.15 61.69
CA CYS A 533 -13.65 -15.41 62.05
C CYS A 533 -13.21 -15.44 63.52
N ALA A 534 -12.87 -14.28 64.10
CA ALA A 534 -12.57 -14.11 65.51
C ALA A 534 -13.82 -14.26 66.41
N GLU A 535 -14.96 -13.67 66.01
CA GLU A 535 -16.22 -13.78 66.77
C GLU A 535 -16.72 -15.23 66.90
N VAL A 536 -16.49 -16.06 65.88
CA VAL A 536 -16.85 -17.50 65.86
C VAL A 536 -15.88 -18.35 66.71
N ARG A 537 -14.80 -17.77 67.25
CA ARG A 537 -13.77 -18.46 68.05
C ARG A 537 -13.88 -18.21 69.57
N GLN A 538 -15.08 -18.09 70.13
CA GLN A 538 -15.25 -18.23 71.58
C GLN A 538 -15.15 -19.70 72.00
N PRO A 539 -14.18 -20.10 72.86
CA PRO A 539 -14.02 -21.49 73.27
C PRO A 539 -14.97 -21.85 74.42
N MET A 540 -16.00 -22.66 74.16
CA MET A 540 -16.74 -23.34 75.23
C MET A 540 -15.87 -24.41 75.90
N VAL A 541 -15.22 -24.04 77.01
CA VAL A 541 -14.36 -24.96 77.78
C VAL A 541 -15.21 -25.79 78.76
N LEU A 542 -15.61 -26.99 78.32
CA LEU A 542 -16.14 -28.01 79.22
C LEU A 542 -14.99 -28.62 80.06
N ARG A 543 -14.91 -28.25 81.34
CA ARG A 543 -13.93 -28.80 82.30
C ARG A 543 -14.51 -30.03 83.02
N TYR A 544 -13.86 -31.18 82.86
CA TYR A 544 -14.03 -32.33 83.74
C TYR A 544 -12.91 -32.35 84.80
N PRO A 545 -13.19 -32.60 86.10
CA PRO A 545 -12.12 -32.66 87.12
C PRO A 545 -11.43 -34.03 87.14
N LEU A 546 -10.10 -34.03 87.22
CA LEU A 546 -9.30 -35.17 87.67
C LEU A 546 -8.43 -34.72 88.86
N PRO A 547 -8.34 -35.52 89.95
CA PRO A 547 -7.60 -35.14 91.15
C PRO A 547 -6.13 -35.58 91.09
N TYR A 548 -5.20 -34.64 91.28
CA TYR A 548 -3.97 -34.73 92.10
C TYR A 548 -3.10 -33.48 91.83
N PRO A 549 -2.40 -32.89 92.83
CA PRO A 549 -1.60 -31.69 92.64
C PRO A 549 -0.13 -32.00 92.27
N GLN A 550 0.51 -31.09 91.54
CA GLN A 550 1.98 -31.02 91.43
C GLN A 550 2.45 -29.55 91.50
N ASP A 551 3.58 -29.35 92.16
CA ASP A 551 4.19 -28.04 92.48
C ASP A 551 5.11 -27.52 91.35
N PRO A 552 5.54 -26.23 91.36
CA PRO A 552 6.08 -25.56 90.19
C PRO A 552 7.54 -25.90 89.85
N SER A 553 7.87 -25.84 88.56
CA SER A 553 9.22 -25.98 88.03
C SER A 553 10.02 -24.65 87.99
N PRO A 554 11.37 -24.67 88.06
CA PRO A 554 12.19 -23.46 88.14
C PRO A 554 12.37 -22.72 86.80
N PRO A 555 12.78 -21.43 86.82
CA PRO A 555 12.98 -20.63 85.61
C PRO A 555 14.28 -20.98 84.83
N PRO A 556 14.31 -20.77 83.51
CA PRO A 556 15.50 -21.00 82.68
C PRO A 556 16.56 -19.91 82.86
N LEU A 557 17.83 -20.28 82.69
CA LEU A 557 19.00 -19.39 82.82
C LEU A 557 19.54 -18.94 81.45
N VAL A 558 20.07 -17.71 81.42
CA VAL A 558 20.83 -17.05 80.32
C VAL A 558 19.96 -16.51 79.14
N PRO A 559 20.15 -15.23 78.72
CA PRO A 559 19.22 -14.54 77.81
C PRO A 559 19.55 -14.63 76.31
N GLN A 560 18.54 -14.33 75.49
CA GLN A 560 18.58 -14.25 74.02
C GLN A 560 19.16 -12.93 73.49
N ARG A 561 19.90 -12.99 72.38
CA ARG A 561 20.08 -11.91 71.39
C ARG A 561 20.10 -12.52 69.97
N PRO A 562 19.40 -11.95 68.97
CA PRO A 562 19.46 -12.45 67.60
C PRO A 562 20.84 -12.24 66.96
N ALA A 563 21.21 -13.12 66.04
CA ALA A 563 22.30 -12.91 65.09
C ALA A 563 21.71 -12.56 63.72
N GLU A 564 22.24 -11.53 63.07
CA GLU A 564 21.84 -11.13 61.72
C GLU A 564 22.52 -12.05 60.68
N LEU A 565 21.77 -12.48 59.67
CA LEU A 565 22.31 -13.21 58.52
C LEU A 565 21.87 -12.54 57.21
N GLN A 566 22.86 -12.16 56.41
CA GLN A 566 22.68 -11.51 55.11
C GLN A 566 22.51 -12.57 54.02
N TYR A 567 21.50 -12.43 53.16
CA TYR A 567 21.56 -12.81 51.75
C TYR A 567 20.56 -11.98 50.93
N GLY A 568 21.00 -11.43 49.79
CA GLY A 568 20.20 -10.56 48.93
C GLY A 568 19.54 -11.29 47.76
N ASN A 569 18.44 -10.74 47.25
CA ASN A 569 17.74 -11.24 46.07
C ASN A 569 18.43 -10.76 44.76
N PRO A 570 18.86 -11.65 43.84
CA PRO A 570 19.62 -11.28 42.66
C PRO A 570 18.82 -10.66 41.48
N TYR A 571 17.50 -10.42 41.63
CA TYR A 571 16.64 -9.94 40.53
C TYR A 571 15.83 -8.66 40.82
N SER A 572 16.31 -7.78 41.69
CA SER A 572 15.66 -6.47 41.94
C SER A 572 16.41 -5.31 41.28
N THR A 573 15.95 -4.87 40.10
CA THR A 573 16.37 -3.62 39.46
C THR A 573 15.29 -2.56 39.59
N ASP A 574 15.37 -1.73 40.64
CA ASP A 574 14.69 -0.43 40.71
C ASP A 574 15.36 0.46 41.77
N THR A 575 16.17 1.42 41.32
CA THR A 575 16.82 2.41 42.19
C THR A 575 16.35 3.82 41.83
N THR A 576 15.54 4.41 42.71
CA THR A 576 15.13 5.81 42.62
C THR A 576 15.87 6.66 43.65
N ARG A 577 16.56 7.73 43.20
CA ARG A 577 16.48 9.10 43.76
C ARG A 577 17.45 10.11 43.12
N ASP A 578 16.89 11.25 42.73
CA ASP A 578 17.27 12.64 43.08
C ASP A 578 18.59 12.80 43.90
N ARG A 579 19.48 13.78 43.70
CA ARG A 579 19.48 15.09 42.99
C ARG A 579 20.99 15.54 42.93
N THR A 580 21.56 16.43 42.12
CA THR A 580 21.24 17.84 41.78
C THR A 580 22.27 18.37 40.74
N ASP A 581 21.90 19.39 39.96
CA ASP A 581 22.70 20.36 39.18
C ASP A 581 24.20 20.14 38.86
N ALA A 582 24.52 20.07 37.55
CA ALA A 582 25.54 20.90 36.90
C ALA A 582 25.31 20.96 35.37
N SER A 583 25.71 22.05 34.72
CA SER A 583 25.58 22.26 33.27
C SER A 583 26.78 21.74 32.47
N LEU A 584 26.56 21.29 31.22
CA LEU A 584 27.19 21.78 29.97
C LEU A 584 26.97 20.82 28.77
N SER A 585 26.96 21.40 27.57
CA SER A 585 26.99 20.77 26.24
C SER A 585 28.02 21.53 25.38
N PRO A 586 28.44 21.11 24.15
CA PRO A 586 28.06 19.93 23.35
C PRO A 586 29.26 19.15 22.74
N GLU A 587 29.01 18.29 21.73
CA GLU A 587 29.96 17.78 20.68
C GLU A 587 31.14 16.87 21.14
N HIS A 588 31.53 15.74 20.49
CA HIS A 588 31.41 15.29 19.10
C HIS A 588 31.36 13.73 18.94
N LEU A 589 30.63 13.26 17.92
CA LEU A 589 30.87 12.11 17.01
C LEU A 589 31.56 10.80 17.45
N ALA A 590 30.80 9.69 17.39
CA ALA A 590 31.25 8.36 16.91
C ALA A 590 30.05 7.56 16.33
N ARG A 591 30.30 6.55 15.47
CA ARG A 591 29.28 5.89 14.62
C ARG A 591 29.44 4.35 14.59
N PRO A 592 28.33 3.57 14.61
CA PRO A 592 28.31 2.18 14.12
C PRO A 592 27.40 1.97 12.87
N PRO A 593 27.66 0.94 12.04
CA PRO A 593 26.83 0.51 10.90
C PRO A 593 25.88 -0.70 11.24
N PRO A 594 25.04 -1.22 10.31
CA PRO A 594 23.77 -1.88 10.65
C PRO A 594 23.73 -3.43 10.62
N GLU A 595 22.59 -3.99 11.07
CA GLU A 595 22.25 -5.42 11.09
C GLU A 595 21.54 -5.96 9.82
N ALA A 596 21.56 -7.28 9.63
CA ALA A 596 20.66 -8.03 8.74
C ALA A 596 20.41 -9.47 9.28
N PRO A 597 19.24 -10.10 9.06
CA PRO A 597 18.81 -11.31 9.78
C PRO A 597 18.93 -12.65 8.99
N PRO A 598 18.93 -13.81 9.68
CA PRO A 598 18.77 -15.13 9.07
C PRO A 598 17.42 -15.81 9.37
N SER A 599 16.91 -16.59 8.40
CA SER A 599 15.72 -17.45 8.54
C SER A 599 16.09 -18.94 8.64
N PRO A 600 15.28 -19.79 9.32
CA PRO A 600 15.36 -21.25 9.15
C PRO A 600 14.07 -21.84 8.57
N GLY A 601 14.14 -22.43 7.38
CA GLY A 601 13.05 -23.21 6.78
C GLY A 601 13.06 -24.68 7.23
N TRP A 602 11.90 -25.35 7.20
CA TRP A 602 11.77 -26.77 7.53
C TRP A 602 11.69 -27.64 6.26
N SER A 603 12.30 -28.82 6.29
CA SER A 603 12.24 -29.83 5.21
C SER A 603 12.13 -31.23 5.79
N ARG A 604 11.30 -32.10 5.19
CA ARG A 604 10.97 -33.44 5.69
C ARG A 604 11.10 -34.49 4.59
N ARG A 605 11.88 -35.56 4.84
CA ARG A 605 11.89 -36.84 4.08
C ARG A 605 12.12 -38.00 5.06
N VAL A 606 11.23 -39.02 5.14
CA VAL A 606 11.28 -40.39 4.53
C VAL A 606 12.60 -41.16 4.83
N VAL A 607 12.67 -42.49 5.14
CA VAL A 607 11.77 -43.67 4.93
C VAL A 607 12.01 -44.74 6.03
N CYS A 608 11.07 -45.68 6.26
CA CYS A 608 11.27 -47.15 6.42
C CYS A 608 9.88 -47.84 6.61
N ILE A 609 9.33 -48.56 5.63
CA ILE A 609 9.51 -50.00 5.27
C ILE A 609 8.46 -50.94 5.94
N GLN A 610 7.85 -51.79 5.10
CA GLN A 610 6.77 -52.77 5.36
C GLN A 610 7.35 -54.23 5.31
N PRO A 611 6.63 -55.39 5.37
CA PRO A 611 5.47 -55.73 4.50
C PRO A 611 4.46 -56.82 4.97
N SER A 612 3.58 -57.21 4.02
CA SER A 612 2.57 -58.31 4.00
C SER A 612 1.20 -57.97 4.65
N ARG A 613 0.04 -58.48 4.20
CA ARG A 613 -0.42 -59.30 3.04
C ARG A 613 -1.98 -59.11 2.91
N SER A 614 -2.78 -59.66 1.98
CA SER A 614 -2.65 -60.78 1.03
C SER A 614 -3.53 -60.69 -0.25
N THR A 615 -2.90 -60.91 -1.40
CA THR A 615 -3.31 -61.81 -2.51
C THR A 615 -4.52 -61.59 -3.45
N SER A 616 -4.18 -61.48 -4.74
CA SER A 616 -4.85 -61.91 -5.99
C SER A 616 -5.92 -61.03 -6.69
N PRO A 617 -6.03 -61.12 -8.05
CA PRO A 617 -6.85 -60.25 -8.94
C PRO A 617 -8.05 -61.07 -9.54
N PRO A 618 -8.78 -60.68 -10.63
CA PRO A 618 -8.63 -59.57 -11.60
C PRO A 618 -9.99 -58.79 -11.78
N GLU A 619 -10.39 -58.10 -12.87
CA GLU A 619 -9.93 -58.01 -14.28
C GLU A 619 -10.23 -56.64 -14.93
N ASN A 620 -11.17 -56.56 -15.90
CA ASN A 620 -11.33 -55.49 -16.90
C ASN A 620 -12.80 -55.42 -17.37
N ILE A 621 -13.33 -54.23 -17.71
CA ILE A 621 -14.34 -53.92 -18.76
C ILE A 621 -14.89 -52.47 -18.63
N GLU A 622 -15.12 -51.82 -19.77
CA GLU A 622 -15.65 -50.45 -19.93
C GLU A 622 -17.21 -50.39 -20.06
N PRO A 623 -17.86 -49.20 -20.03
CA PRO A 623 -19.32 -49.07 -19.86
C PRO A 623 -20.13 -49.30 -21.16
N PRO A 624 -21.48 -49.25 -21.12
CA PRO A 624 -22.17 -48.00 -21.51
C PRO A 624 -23.51 -47.78 -20.71
N PRO A 625 -24.56 -47.04 -21.16
CA PRO A 625 -24.77 -45.72 -20.58
C PRO A 625 -26.21 -45.37 -20.13
N SER A 626 -26.33 -44.20 -19.49
CA SER A 626 -27.49 -43.30 -19.50
C SER A 626 -28.86 -43.80 -18.97
N LYS A 627 -29.37 -43.06 -17.98
CA LYS A 627 -30.76 -42.57 -17.99
C LYS A 627 -30.86 -41.26 -17.22
N ILE A 628 -31.21 -40.19 -17.93
CA ILE A 628 -31.61 -38.93 -17.32
C ILE A 628 -32.99 -39.18 -16.69
N LEU A 629 -33.16 -38.82 -15.42
CA LEU A 629 -34.48 -38.69 -14.81
C LEU A 629 -34.58 -37.30 -14.18
N THR A 630 -35.39 -36.45 -14.79
CA THR A 630 -35.72 -35.12 -14.29
C THR A 630 -36.85 -35.18 -13.26
N TYR A 631 -36.99 -34.07 -12.51
CA TYR A 631 -38.07 -33.69 -11.57
C TYR A 631 -37.95 -34.08 -10.08
N THR A 632 -38.10 -33.01 -9.27
CA THR A 632 -38.61 -32.95 -7.89
C THR A 632 -37.92 -33.76 -6.79
N THR A 633 -36.93 -33.14 -6.13
CA THR A 633 -36.32 -33.64 -4.88
C THR A 633 -36.25 -32.59 -3.76
N ALA A 634 -37.32 -31.82 -3.55
CA ALA A 634 -37.46 -30.92 -2.39
C ALA A 634 -37.77 -31.64 -1.06
N VAL A 635 -37.95 -32.98 -1.08
CA VAL A 635 -38.52 -33.76 0.04
C VAL A 635 -37.65 -34.97 0.45
N VAL A 636 -36.48 -35.17 -0.17
CA VAL A 636 -35.65 -36.38 0.05
C VAL A 636 -34.55 -36.16 1.09
N PHE A 637 -34.06 -34.93 1.27
CA PHE A 637 -32.93 -34.63 2.17
C PHE A 637 -33.22 -34.93 3.65
N SER A 638 -34.48 -34.87 4.11
CA SER A 638 -34.84 -35.07 5.52
C SER A 638 -34.98 -36.55 5.94
N LEU A 639 -34.84 -37.52 5.03
CA LEU A 639 -35.10 -38.95 5.31
C LEU A 639 -33.85 -39.84 5.26
N LEU A 640 -32.65 -39.27 5.05
CA LEU A 640 -31.39 -40.03 4.90
C LEU A 640 -30.31 -39.67 5.95
N LEU A 641 -30.67 -38.92 7.00
CA LEU A 641 -29.78 -38.58 8.12
C LEU A 641 -29.95 -39.45 9.38
N CYS A 642 -30.81 -40.47 9.34
CA CYS A 642 -31.14 -41.32 10.50
C CYS A 642 -30.96 -42.82 10.22
N CYS A 643 -29.72 -43.32 10.23
CA CYS A 643 -29.38 -44.67 10.72
C CYS A 643 -27.86 -44.90 10.81
N SER A 644 -27.46 -45.78 11.73
CA SER A 644 -26.10 -46.34 11.94
C SER A 644 -24.97 -45.37 12.31
N SER A 645 -24.52 -45.48 13.55
CA SER A 645 -23.17 -45.08 13.97
C SER A 645 -22.08 -45.91 13.27
N ASP A 646 -20.85 -45.40 13.27
CA ASP A 646 -19.63 -46.07 12.79
C ASP A 646 -19.55 -46.42 11.30
N VAL A 647 -20.08 -45.55 10.44
CA VAL A 647 -19.67 -45.45 9.03
C VAL A 647 -19.10 -44.05 8.76
N HIS A 648 -17.97 -44.00 8.05
CA HIS A 648 -17.27 -42.76 7.67
C HIS A 648 -18.22 -41.79 6.94
N LYS A 649 -18.20 -40.50 7.30
CA LYS A 649 -19.01 -39.48 6.62
C LYS A 649 -18.50 -39.31 5.19
N ARG A 650 -19.36 -39.51 4.18
CA ARG A 650 -18.99 -39.36 2.76
C ARG A 650 -19.77 -38.19 2.15
N CYS A 651 -19.08 -37.31 1.42
CA CYS A 651 -19.77 -36.28 0.64
C CYS A 651 -20.45 -36.93 -0.59
N PRO A 652 -21.77 -36.77 -0.80
CA PRO A 652 -22.46 -37.39 -1.94
C PRO A 652 -22.19 -36.70 -3.29
N LEU A 653 -21.41 -35.62 -3.32
CA LEU A 653 -21.18 -34.78 -4.52
C LEU A 653 -19.76 -34.91 -5.08
N CYS A 654 -18.80 -35.35 -4.27
CA CYS A 654 -17.41 -35.56 -4.67
C CYS A 654 -16.78 -36.83 -4.06
N GLU A 655 -17.59 -37.67 -3.42
CA GLU A 655 -17.24 -38.96 -2.77
C GLU A 655 -16.15 -38.90 -1.68
N VAL A 656 -15.66 -37.72 -1.31
CA VAL A 656 -14.63 -37.55 -0.26
C VAL A 656 -15.09 -38.17 1.07
N ILE A 657 -14.24 -39.05 1.60
CA ILE A 657 -14.48 -39.84 2.81
C ILE A 657 -13.78 -39.16 3.99
N PHE A 658 -14.54 -38.69 4.97
CA PHE A 658 -14.06 -38.04 6.17
C PHE A 658 -13.98 -39.01 7.36
N PRO A 659 -13.05 -38.80 8.32
CA PRO A 659 -12.95 -39.62 9.53
C PRO A 659 -14.25 -39.65 10.37
N PRO A 660 -14.49 -40.71 11.18
CA PRO A 660 -15.71 -40.82 12.00
C PRO A 660 -15.96 -39.64 12.93
N HIS A 661 -14.89 -39.04 13.46
CA HIS A 661 -14.95 -37.90 14.38
C HIS A 661 -14.83 -36.52 13.69
N PHE A 662 -14.93 -36.45 12.35
CA PHE A 662 -14.84 -35.18 11.64
C PHE A 662 -16.02 -34.25 11.99
N GLU A 663 -15.72 -32.99 12.27
CA GLU A 663 -16.69 -32.03 12.80
C GLU A 663 -17.88 -31.85 11.86
N GLN A 664 -19.09 -31.87 12.44
CA GLN A 664 -20.33 -31.85 11.66
C GLN A 664 -20.47 -30.57 10.84
N ARG A 665 -20.16 -29.41 11.43
CA ARG A 665 -20.17 -28.12 10.73
C ARG A 665 -19.16 -28.05 9.58
N SER A 666 -17.98 -28.65 9.73
CA SER A 666 -16.98 -28.69 8.66
C SER A 666 -17.38 -29.64 7.53
N PHE A 667 -18.13 -30.70 7.84
CA PHE A 667 -18.74 -31.56 6.82
C PHE A 667 -19.88 -30.84 6.08
N GLU A 668 -20.75 -30.14 6.81
CA GLU A 668 -21.84 -29.34 6.24
C GLU A 668 -21.29 -28.22 5.34
N GLN A 669 -20.34 -27.42 5.83
CA GLN A 669 -19.65 -26.38 5.05
C GLN A 669 -18.95 -26.94 3.80
N HIS A 670 -18.41 -28.17 3.87
CA HIS A 670 -17.87 -28.84 2.69
C HIS A 670 -18.96 -29.23 1.69
N VAL A 671 -20.09 -29.77 2.14
CA VAL A 671 -21.23 -30.11 1.25
C VAL A 671 -21.84 -28.85 0.63
N GLU A 672 -21.99 -27.78 1.40
CA GLU A 672 -22.45 -26.46 0.94
C GLU A 672 -21.52 -25.86 -0.12
N SER A 673 -20.20 -26.08 -0.01
CA SER A 673 -19.22 -25.53 -0.97
C SER A 673 -19.39 -26.03 -2.42
N HIS A 674 -20.18 -27.09 -2.65
CA HIS A 674 -20.50 -27.60 -4.00
C HIS A 674 -21.66 -26.86 -4.70
N TRP A 675 -22.23 -25.82 -4.07
CA TRP A 675 -23.37 -25.08 -4.61
C TRP A 675 -23.12 -23.56 -4.66
N LYS A 676 -23.56 -22.93 -5.75
CA LYS A 676 -23.78 -21.47 -5.84
C LYS A 676 -25.19 -21.18 -5.35
N VAL A 677 -25.34 -20.30 -4.38
CA VAL A 677 -26.66 -19.91 -3.83
C VAL A 677 -27.06 -18.54 -4.39
N CYS A 678 -28.28 -18.41 -4.90
CA CYS A 678 -28.81 -17.11 -5.32
C CYS A 678 -29.03 -16.22 -4.09
N PRO A 679 -28.45 -15.00 -4.02
CA PRO A 679 -28.52 -14.16 -2.84
C PRO A 679 -29.91 -13.53 -2.58
N VAL A 680 -30.87 -13.67 -3.51
CA VAL A 680 -32.20 -13.05 -3.38
C VAL A 680 -33.30 -14.05 -3.01
N CYS A 681 -33.23 -15.29 -3.52
CA CYS A 681 -34.24 -16.33 -3.29
C CYS A 681 -33.71 -17.61 -2.62
N SER A 682 -32.40 -17.70 -2.38
CA SER A 682 -31.71 -18.87 -1.81
C SER A 682 -31.79 -20.16 -2.64
N GLU A 683 -32.19 -20.10 -3.92
CA GLU A 683 -32.10 -21.26 -4.83
C GLU A 683 -30.64 -21.71 -5.00
N GLN A 684 -30.44 -23.03 -4.95
CA GLN A 684 -29.12 -23.68 -5.02
C GLN A 684 -28.85 -24.21 -6.43
N PHE A 685 -27.74 -23.77 -7.02
CA PHE A 685 -27.26 -24.17 -8.33
C PHE A 685 -25.96 -24.97 -8.17
N PRO A 686 -25.75 -26.09 -8.89
CA PRO A 686 -24.47 -26.79 -8.90
C PRO A 686 -23.29 -25.86 -9.25
N LEU A 687 -22.10 -26.09 -8.69
CA LEU A 687 -20.88 -25.29 -8.99
C LEU A 687 -20.58 -25.17 -10.50
N ASP A 688 -20.80 -26.26 -11.25
CA ASP A 688 -20.59 -26.38 -12.70
C ASP A 688 -21.70 -25.73 -13.55
N CYS A 689 -22.76 -25.22 -12.90
CA CYS A 689 -23.80 -24.43 -13.57
C CYS A 689 -23.16 -23.28 -14.34
N GLN A 690 -23.48 -23.21 -15.65
CA GLN A 690 -22.96 -22.18 -16.56
C GLN A 690 -23.23 -20.80 -15.98
N GLN A 691 -22.17 -20.03 -15.77
CA GLN A 691 -22.19 -18.76 -15.04
C GLN A 691 -23.29 -17.80 -15.53
N ARG A 692 -23.49 -17.71 -16.85
CA ARG A 692 -24.54 -16.88 -17.48
C ARG A 692 -25.97 -17.29 -17.13
N LEU A 693 -26.23 -18.56 -16.78
CA LEU A 693 -27.56 -19.02 -16.36
C LEU A 693 -27.85 -18.61 -14.92
N PHE A 694 -26.85 -18.73 -14.03
CA PHE A 694 -26.92 -18.24 -12.66
C PHE A 694 -27.09 -16.71 -12.62
N GLU A 695 -26.26 -15.98 -13.36
CA GLU A 695 -26.35 -14.51 -13.50
C GLU A 695 -27.71 -14.06 -14.06
N ARG A 696 -28.22 -14.73 -15.09
CA ARG A 696 -29.56 -14.43 -15.64
C ARG A 696 -30.66 -14.67 -14.60
N HIS A 697 -30.60 -15.76 -13.83
CA HIS A 697 -31.55 -16.01 -12.75
C HIS A 697 -31.48 -14.91 -11.67
N VAL A 698 -30.27 -14.56 -11.20
CA VAL A 698 -30.08 -13.46 -10.24
C VAL A 698 -30.68 -12.14 -10.78
N LEU A 699 -30.44 -11.81 -12.05
CA LEU A 699 -30.96 -10.60 -12.69
C LEU A 699 -32.50 -10.56 -12.80
N THR A 700 -33.18 -11.70 -12.96
CA THR A 700 -34.67 -11.71 -13.00
C THR A 700 -35.33 -11.24 -11.69
N HIS A 701 -34.58 -11.13 -10.59
CA HIS A 701 -35.07 -10.50 -9.35
C HIS A 701 -34.99 -8.96 -9.35
N PHE A 702 -34.26 -8.35 -10.28
CA PHE A 702 -34.02 -6.89 -10.32
C PHE A 702 -34.80 -6.15 -11.43
N ASP A 703 -35.34 -6.86 -12.43
CA ASP A 703 -36.14 -6.30 -13.53
C ASP A 703 -37.46 -5.59 -13.10
N GLY A 704 -37.77 -5.54 -11.79
CA GLY A 704 -39.00 -4.95 -11.25
C GLY A 704 -38.94 -3.45 -10.92
N HIS A 705 -37.76 -2.84 -10.72
CA HIS A 705 -37.65 -1.45 -10.25
C HIS A 705 -36.48 -0.66 -10.87
N VAL A 706 -36.71 -0.09 -12.06
CA VAL A 706 -35.92 1.04 -12.56
C VAL A 706 -36.53 2.33 -12.00
N LEU A 707 -35.85 2.95 -11.02
CA LEU A 707 -36.20 4.30 -10.56
C LEU A 707 -35.55 5.33 -11.49
N ASN A 708 -36.38 6.14 -12.18
CA ASN A 708 -35.91 7.24 -13.01
C ASN A 708 -35.33 8.37 -12.14
N PHE A 709 -34.01 8.59 -12.22
CA PHE A 709 -33.32 9.71 -11.57
C PHE A 709 -33.27 10.95 -12.48
N ASP A 710 -34.45 11.42 -12.92
CA ASP A 710 -34.59 12.56 -13.86
C ASP A 710 -35.50 13.70 -13.31
N GLN A 711 -35.88 13.65 -12.02
CA GLN A 711 -36.75 14.67 -11.39
C GLN A 711 -36.36 14.98 -9.93
N ILE A 712 -35.17 15.55 -9.73
CA ILE A 712 -34.87 16.42 -8.56
C ILE A 712 -34.02 17.61 -9.05
N GLU A 713 -34.69 18.74 -9.28
CA GLU A 713 -34.12 20.11 -9.18
C GLU A 713 -34.64 20.75 -7.88
#